data_AF-A0A4V2TPK6-F1
#
_entry.id   AF-A0A4V2TPK6-F1
#
_cell.length_a   1.000
_cell.length_b   1.000
_cell.length_c   1.000
_cell.angle_alpha   90.00
_cell.angle_beta   90.00
_cell.angle_gamma   90.00
#
_symmetry.space_group_name_H-M   'P 1'
#
loop_
_entity.id
_entity.type
_entity.pdbx_description
1 polymer ?
#
loop_
_entity_poly.entity_id
_entity_poly.type
_entity_poly.pdbx_seq_one_letter_code
_entity_poly.pdbx_strand_id
1 'polypeptide(L)'
;MNDQIEKVDNLFQSYNYEVADSSNEKVRIYTLAYGMYHAAEILTIDPEYKTEDLKKGFSDLGYATEIRHFTDIQVLEEYLFEGFFIKTPLGNELKNKYKAFTKKQIQNLPDGSKYSYINSTYDLLSQDKNFETIENKSYDGISDTPLVEKISDILSQTDDALFMIIEAPAGFGKTCTAYELLNVFDNATSKNLPFFTELSRNREARIFKHILLSEIDDQFPSGIKQKIVLDQIFKGRIPLIIDGFDELITKESNKEDVESMLTTIVDLLKNRAKIVITSRKTAIFNSEEFLRSIYDSANEFNLVRIEIKEPKIENWLNIDRLSIIQQNNFPLSQIANPVLLSYIRNISIENLNILLSPDNTDTLIDKYFSFLLNREIERQSLKLDYNDQWSIMAKLNTFFCEVNITAESKETIKEIIRDYNYNLLAESLSKYPPENRPTIDELSEILSNHVLLDRKTNEEIGFINDFILGYFVGDNILNNKFNTSNGGLETLVPQDFAYKSIEAFKVAPELSQFLLWDSYTKKSSSFENLFYFELDYVLRGELFKNFNELYIFDKKIENIRFDPPTSFSYSSFSGVSFSSCKFNMKVFTSTSFQNCDFYNCEIISPELSISFNDFAIYACTSNNDFLENVNKIINKGNHDVEIKSITEEDVLKKFFHVGDIRPRPRKLSNVKKMFDNITDKEFSRIIDSLKNKEFLHFQDDVGFITREAIGHLKHLKGNE
;
A
#
# COMPACT_ATOMS: atom_id res chain seq x y z
N MET A 1 28.61 57.02 5.03
CA MET A 1 27.70 57.22 6.18
C MET A 1 26.28 57.49 5.72
N ASN A 2 26.01 58.54 4.92
CA ASN A 2 24.65 58.81 4.41
C ASN A 2 23.99 57.64 3.64
N ASP A 3 24.73 56.98 2.76
CA ASP A 3 24.21 55.80 2.00
C ASP A 3 23.88 54.59 2.90
N GLN A 4 24.52 54.46 4.07
CA GLN A 4 24.19 53.41 5.05
C GLN A 4 22.94 53.77 5.86
N ILE A 5 22.81 55.03 6.27
CA ILE A 5 21.63 55.52 7.01
C ILE A 5 20.38 55.38 6.14
N GLU A 6 20.47 55.74 4.85
CA GLU A 6 19.37 55.60 3.90
C GLU A 6 18.92 54.14 3.73
N LYS A 7 19.86 53.18 3.69
CA LYS A 7 19.54 51.76 3.64
C LYS A 7 18.85 51.25 4.92
N VAL A 8 19.28 51.73 6.09
CA VAL A 8 18.65 51.38 7.37
C VAL A 8 17.24 51.98 7.46
N ASP A 9 17.07 53.24 7.05
CA ASP A 9 15.76 53.88 7.00
C ASP A 9 14.79 53.12 6.10
N ASN A 10 15.24 52.78 4.88
CA ASN A 10 14.44 51.99 3.93
C ASN A 10 14.08 50.61 4.50
N LEU A 11 14.99 49.97 5.25
CA LEU A 11 14.73 48.70 5.92
C LEU A 11 13.62 48.85 6.96
N PHE A 12 13.73 49.78 7.90
CA PHE A 12 12.70 49.98 8.93
C PHE A 12 11.35 50.42 8.34
N GLN A 13 11.35 51.30 7.35
CA GLN A 13 10.14 51.69 6.62
C GLN A 13 9.47 50.53 5.90
N SER A 14 10.26 49.57 5.38
CA SER A 14 9.70 48.37 4.77
C SER A 14 8.87 47.56 5.78
N TYR A 15 9.23 47.59 7.07
CA TYR A 15 8.51 46.99 8.20
C TYR A 15 7.46 47.93 8.85
N ASN A 16 7.01 48.97 8.14
CA ASN A 16 6.01 49.94 8.58
C ASN A 16 6.42 50.88 9.72
N TYR A 17 7.72 51.00 10.02
CA TYR A 17 8.17 52.06 10.91
C TYR A 17 8.22 53.41 10.20
N GLU A 18 7.99 54.47 10.97
CA GLU A 18 8.21 55.85 10.57
C GLU A 18 9.48 56.39 11.22
N VAL A 19 10.20 57.28 10.53
CA VAL A 19 11.36 57.97 11.11
C VAL A 19 10.84 59.14 11.92
N ALA A 20 11.14 59.18 13.21
CA ALA A 20 10.74 60.30 14.06
C ALA A 20 11.59 61.55 13.77
N ASP A 21 10.99 62.74 13.87
CA ASP A 21 11.64 64.04 13.65
C ASP A 21 12.88 64.29 14.52
N SER A 22 12.96 63.60 15.66
CA SER A 22 14.09 63.68 16.60
C SER A 22 15.33 62.88 16.14
N SER A 23 15.24 62.18 15.01
CA SER A 23 16.35 61.43 14.41
C SER A 23 17.40 62.35 13.79
N ASN A 24 18.68 61.98 13.90
CA ASN A 24 19.83 62.70 13.34
C ASN A 24 20.94 61.74 12.89
N GLU A 25 22.14 62.26 12.55
CA GLU A 25 23.26 61.45 12.05
C GLU A 25 23.90 60.53 13.11
N LYS A 26 23.67 60.80 14.41
CA LYS A 26 24.23 60.04 15.54
C LYS A 26 23.25 59.02 16.12
N VAL A 27 21.96 59.26 15.96
CA VAL A 27 20.88 58.39 16.46
C VAL A 27 19.70 58.43 15.50
N ARG A 28 19.15 57.27 15.15
CA ARG A 28 17.90 57.15 14.39
C ARG A 28 16.82 56.59 15.30
N ILE A 29 15.62 57.12 15.20
CA ILE A 29 14.48 56.70 16.02
C ILE A 29 13.37 56.29 15.08
N TYR A 30 12.95 55.03 15.19
CA TYR A 30 11.93 54.42 14.36
C TYR A 30 10.69 54.15 15.21
N THR A 31 9.56 54.72 14.84
CA THR A 31 8.29 54.57 15.56
C THR A 31 7.32 53.70 14.79
N LEU A 32 6.71 52.72 15.46
CA LEU A 32 5.66 51.88 14.91
C LEU A 32 4.37 52.12 15.71
N ALA A 33 3.31 52.52 15.01
CA ALA A 33 1.98 52.66 15.59
C ALA A 33 1.12 51.44 15.25
N TYR A 34 0.71 50.68 16.25
CA TYR A 34 -0.07 49.47 16.06
C TYR A 34 -1.25 49.36 17.04
N GLY A 35 -2.43 49.78 16.58
CA GLY A 35 -3.63 49.81 17.42
C GLY A 35 -3.44 50.68 18.67
N MET A 36 -3.62 50.08 19.85
CA MET A 36 -3.43 50.75 21.16
C MET A 36 -1.98 50.71 21.67
N TYR A 37 -1.07 50.04 20.95
CA TYR A 37 0.32 49.87 21.35
C TYR A 37 1.25 50.58 20.36
N HIS A 38 2.16 51.40 20.89
CA HIS A 38 3.15 52.11 20.11
C HIS A 38 4.55 51.65 20.52
N ALA A 39 5.43 51.41 19.55
CA ALA A 39 6.82 51.01 19.77
C ALA A 39 7.77 52.07 19.20
N ALA A 40 8.89 52.30 19.88
CA ALA A 40 9.95 53.22 19.45
C ALA A 40 11.31 52.53 19.58
N GLU A 41 11.92 52.23 18.43
CA GLU A 41 13.23 51.63 18.30
C GLU A 41 14.28 52.74 18.16
N ILE A 42 15.15 52.87 19.16
CA ILE A 42 16.22 53.88 19.20
C ILE A 42 17.52 53.22 18.79
N LEU A 43 17.97 53.51 17.57
CA LEU A 43 19.20 52.98 16.99
C LEU A 43 20.33 54.00 17.12
N THR A 44 21.31 53.70 17.98
CA THR A 44 22.51 54.52 18.16
C THR A 44 23.54 54.21 17.08
N ILE A 45 23.88 55.20 16.26
CA ILE A 45 24.94 55.11 15.23
C ILE A 45 26.30 55.46 15.85
N ASP A 46 26.32 56.45 16.74
CA ASP A 46 27.50 56.88 17.50
C ASP A 46 27.42 56.31 18.93
N PRO A 47 28.24 55.33 19.32
CA PRO A 47 28.18 54.66 20.62
C PRO A 47 28.32 55.62 21.82
N GLU A 48 28.93 56.79 21.63
CA GLU A 48 29.12 57.79 22.69
C GLU A 48 27.91 58.73 22.86
N TYR A 49 26.90 58.63 21.99
CA TYR A 49 25.69 59.44 22.06
C TYR A 49 24.78 58.98 23.20
N LYS A 50 24.44 59.91 24.11
CA LYS A 50 23.54 59.65 25.25
C LYS A 50 22.09 59.54 24.79
N THR A 51 21.51 58.37 24.94
CA THR A 51 20.13 58.06 24.53
C THR A 51 19.13 58.02 25.69
N GLU A 52 19.56 58.22 26.94
CA GLU A 52 18.68 58.10 28.12
C GLU A 52 17.51 59.09 28.10
N ASP A 53 17.76 60.35 27.73
CA ASP A 53 16.73 61.39 27.66
C ASP A 53 15.71 61.12 26.55
N LEU A 54 16.17 60.59 25.40
CA LEU A 54 15.30 60.19 24.29
C LEU A 54 14.42 59.00 24.69
N LYS A 55 15.01 57.97 25.32
CA LYS A 55 14.28 56.80 25.80
C LYS A 55 13.18 57.22 26.78
N LYS A 56 13.53 58.07 27.75
CA LYS A 56 12.57 58.57 28.74
C LYS A 56 11.45 59.38 28.07
N GLY A 57 11.80 60.28 27.15
CA GLY A 57 10.82 61.09 26.42
C GLY A 57 9.79 60.26 25.65
N PHE A 58 10.23 59.25 24.90
CA PHE A 58 9.31 58.37 24.18
C PHE A 58 8.50 57.45 25.12
N SER A 59 9.10 56.96 26.20
CA SER A 59 8.37 56.19 27.21
C SER A 59 7.30 57.01 27.95
N ASP A 60 7.59 58.27 28.27
CA ASP A 60 6.62 59.20 28.86
C ASP A 60 5.45 59.51 27.91
N LEU A 61 5.69 59.42 26.59
CA LEU A 61 4.66 59.51 25.53
C LEU A 61 3.89 58.19 25.32
N GLY A 62 4.18 57.14 26.08
CA GLY A 62 3.49 55.86 26.03
C GLY A 62 4.06 54.85 25.03
N TYR A 63 5.23 55.10 24.45
CA TYR A 63 5.90 54.13 23.57
C TYR A 63 6.66 53.07 24.37
N ALA A 64 6.58 51.82 23.94
CA ALA A 64 7.53 50.78 24.32
C ALA A 64 8.87 51.07 23.64
N THR A 65 9.90 51.40 24.44
CA THR A 65 11.20 51.85 23.93
C THR A 65 12.29 50.79 24.06
N GLU A 66 13.01 50.54 22.97
CA GLU A 66 14.19 49.67 22.94
C GLU A 66 15.39 50.43 22.37
N ILE A 67 16.58 50.26 22.97
CA ILE A 67 17.82 50.89 22.49
C ILE A 67 18.69 49.80 21.88
N ARG A 68 19.20 50.04 20.68
CA ARG A 68 20.14 49.16 19.98
C ARG A 68 21.31 49.95 19.42
N HIS A 69 22.47 49.31 19.35
CA HIS A 69 23.64 49.88 18.68
C HIS A 69 23.71 49.36 17.25
N PHE A 70 23.89 50.28 16.30
CA PHE A 70 24.11 49.91 14.91
C PHE A 70 25.44 49.15 14.78
N THR A 71 25.37 47.94 14.24
CA THR A 71 26.54 47.09 13.98
C THR A 71 26.65 46.83 12.48
N ASP A 72 25.67 46.13 11.94
CA ASP A 72 25.52 45.87 10.52
C ASP A 72 24.04 45.77 10.12
N ILE A 73 23.76 46.03 8.84
CA ILE A 73 22.40 45.99 8.30
C ILE A 73 21.80 44.58 8.30
N GLN A 74 22.61 43.54 8.11
CA GLN A 74 22.14 42.15 8.11
C GLN A 74 21.67 41.74 9.50
N VAL A 75 22.37 42.19 10.55
CA VAL A 75 22.00 41.96 11.95
C VAL A 75 20.68 42.66 12.28
N LEU A 76 20.47 43.88 11.79
CA LEU A 76 19.20 44.58 11.95
C LEU A 76 18.06 43.91 11.20
N GLU A 77 18.31 43.45 9.98
CA GLU A 77 17.30 42.74 9.20
C GLU A 77 16.93 41.40 9.86
N GLU A 78 17.90 40.69 10.41
CA GLU A 78 17.67 39.48 11.20
C GLU A 78 16.85 39.77 12.46
N TYR A 79 17.15 40.85 13.16
CA TYR A 79 16.35 41.31 14.29
C TYR A 79 14.89 41.57 13.92
N LEU A 80 14.66 42.35 12.86
CA LEU A 80 13.31 42.67 12.39
C LEU A 80 12.56 41.42 11.95
N PHE A 81 13.22 40.51 11.23
CA PHE A 81 12.62 39.24 10.84
C PHE A 81 12.23 38.40 12.06
N GLU A 82 13.12 38.26 13.04
CA GLU A 82 12.81 37.53 14.27
C GLU A 82 11.64 38.14 15.03
N GLY A 83 11.56 39.47 15.13
CA GLY A 83 10.51 40.18 15.85
C GLY A 83 9.14 40.06 15.17
N PHE A 84 9.09 40.21 13.84
CA PHE A 84 7.84 40.24 13.07
C PHE A 84 7.35 38.86 12.61
N PHE A 85 8.22 37.88 12.49
CA PHE A 85 7.85 36.56 11.94
C PHE A 85 8.02 35.45 12.98
N ILE A 86 9.21 35.31 13.59
CA ILE A 86 9.53 34.15 14.44
C ILE A 86 8.93 34.26 15.85
N LYS A 87 9.10 35.40 16.52
CA LYS A 87 8.63 35.64 17.90
C LYS A 87 7.15 36.06 17.94
N THR A 88 6.36 35.50 17.03
CA THR A 88 4.92 35.77 16.91
C THR A 88 4.10 34.52 17.25
N PRO A 89 2.79 34.67 17.50
CA PRO A 89 1.88 33.53 17.69
C PRO A 89 1.84 32.55 16.50
N LEU A 90 2.22 33.00 15.29
CA LEU A 90 2.18 32.20 14.06
C LEU A 90 3.06 30.95 14.17
N GLY A 91 4.23 31.04 14.80
CA GLY A 91 5.07 29.88 15.03
C GLY A 91 4.41 28.80 15.90
N ASN A 92 3.61 29.21 16.89
CA ASN A 92 2.81 28.28 17.70
C ASN A 92 1.62 27.72 16.90
N GLU A 93 1.05 28.52 16.01
CA GLU A 93 -0.05 28.10 15.14
C GLU A 93 0.38 26.97 14.19
N LEU A 94 1.54 27.07 13.55
CA LEU A 94 2.08 26.02 12.69
C LEU A 94 2.32 24.71 13.47
N LYS A 95 2.91 24.81 14.68
CA LYS A 95 3.05 23.66 15.58
C LYS A 95 1.70 23.06 15.98
N ASN A 96 0.70 23.90 16.23
CA ASN A 96 -0.65 23.44 16.53
C ASN A 96 -1.32 22.79 15.31
N LYS A 97 -1.06 23.27 14.09
CA LYS A 97 -1.53 22.70 12.83
C LYS A 97 -0.99 21.28 12.65
N TYR A 98 0.32 21.08 12.85
CA TYR A 98 0.92 19.74 12.85
C TYR A 98 0.32 18.84 13.93
N LYS A 99 0.25 19.30 15.19
CA LYS A 99 -0.34 18.52 16.29
C LYS A 99 -1.81 18.14 16.04
N ALA A 100 -2.58 19.05 15.45
CA ALA A 100 -3.97 18.79 15.08
C ALA A 100 -4.04 17.74 13.97
N PHE A 101 -3.16 17.80 12.98
CA PHE A 101 -3.03 16.79 11.93
C PHE A 101 -2.67 15.42 12.52
N THR A 102 -1.60 15.31 13.32
CA THR A 102 -1.18 14.03 13.92
C THR A 102 -2.27 13.43 14.80
N LYS A 103 -3.00 14.26 15.55
CA LYS A 103 -4.13 13.83 16.38
C LYS A 103 -5.28 13.26 15.53
N LYS A 104 -5.60 13.87 14.40
CA LYS A 104 -6.61 13.35 13.46
C LYS A 104 -6.20 12.00 12.88
N GLN A 105 -4.92 11.81 12.54
CA GLN A 105 -4.43 10.52 11.99
C GLN A 105 -4.58 9.35 12.97
N ILE A 106 -4.52 9.61 14.28
CA ILE A 106 -4.63 8.57 15.32
C ILE A 106 -6.00 8.48 15.98
N GLN A 107 -6.95 9.36 15.62
CA GLN A 107 -8.24 9.51 16.32
C GLN A 107 -9.06 8.21 16.35
N ASN A 108 -8.98 7.42 15.28
CA ASN A 108 -9.71 6.15 15.13
C ASN A 108 -8.84 4.93 15.45
N LEU A 109 -7.68 5.12 16.09
CA LEU A 109 -6.75 4.04 16.49
C LEU A 109 -6.88 3.77 18.01
N PRO A 110 -6.36 2.63 18.52
CA PRO A 110 -6.43 2.29 19.94
C PRO A 110 -5.87 3.38 20.87
N ASP A 111 -6.37 3.41 22.11
CA ASP A 111 -5.83 4.31 23.14
C ASP A 111 -4.32 4.12 23.32
N GLY A 112 -3.58 5.23 23.37
CA GLY A 112 -2.12 5.22 23.45
C GLY A 112 -1.39 5.10 22.11
N SER A 113 -2.12 5.07 20.98
CA SER A 113 -1.53 5.13 19.64
C SER A 113 -0.61 6.33 19.45
N LYS A 114 0.47 6.12 18.69
CA LYS A 114 1.45 7.17 18.37
C LYS A 114 1.55 7.33 16.87
N TYR A 115 1.46 8.58 16.44
CA TYR A 115 1.73 8.92 15.05
C TYR A 115 3.21 8.67 14.73
N SER A 116 3.46 8.09 13.56
CA SER A 116 4.78 7.93 12.98
C SER A 116 4.64 7.98 11.47
N TYR A 117 5.49 8.76 10.82
CA TYR A 117 5.64 8.74 9.38
C TYR A 117 6.01 7.33 8.87
N ILE A 118 5.58 7.02 7.65
CA ILE A 118 5.89 5.77 6.94
C ILE A 118 6.89 6.11 5.84
N ASN A 119 8.10 5.60 5.97
CA ASN A 119 9.14 5.81 4.96
C ASN A 119 8.89 4.86 3.78
N SER A 120 8.29 5.41 2.73
CA SER A 120 8.13 4.72 1.44
C SER A 120 9.40 4.78 0.62
N THR A 121 9.60 3.81 -0.26
CA THR A 121 10.55 3.91 -1.39
C THR A 121 10.20 5.15 -2.24
N TYR A 122 11.21 5.84 -2.78
CA TYR A 122 10.99 6.99 -3.67
C TYR A 122 12.05 7.07 -4.77
N ASP A 123 11.66 7.63 -5.91
CA ASP A 123 12.59 8.03 -6.97
C ASP A 123 12.90 9.51 -6.86
N LEU A 124 14.16 9.90 -6.98
CA LEU A 124 14.62 11.28 -6.94
C LEU A 124 15.28 11.64 -8.27
N LEU A 125 14.82 12.72 -8.89
CA LEU A 125 15.48 13.42 -9.99
C LEU A 125 15.81 14.85 -9.53
N SER A 126 17.09 15.19 -9.49
CA SER A 126 17.58 16.53 -9.18
C SER A 126 18.32 17.10 -10.38
N GLN A 127 17.98 18.34 -10.72
CA GLN A 127 18.57 19.11 -11.80
C GLN A 127 19.07 20.45 -11.27
N ASP A 128 20.22 20.89 -11.78
CA ASP A 128 20.78 22.20 -11.45
C ASP A 128 20.00 23.32 -12.17
N LYS A 129 20.46 24.56 -11.97
CA LYS A 129 19.90 25.75 -12.65
C LYS A 129 20.05 25.79 -14.16
N ASN A 130 20.94 24.97 -14.73
CA ASN A 130 21.06 24.77 -16.19
C ASN A 130 20.22 23.56 -16.66
N PHE A 131 19.43 22.98 -15.75
CA PHE A 131 18.66 21.77 -15.93
C PHE A 131 19.47 20.51 -16.26
N GLU A 132 20.77 20.52 -15.95
CA GLU A 132 21.62 19.34 -16.03
C GLU A 132 21.30 18.41 -14.86
N THR A 133 21.17 17.12 -15.13
CA THR A 133 20.87 16.12 -14.10
C THR A 133 22.05 15.98 -13.14
N ILE A 134 21.84 16.36 -11.87
CA ILE A 134 22.77 16.15 -10.76
C ILE A 134 22.62 14.72 -10.21
N GLU A 135 21.37 14.30 -10.02
CA GLU A 135 21.04 13.03 -9.39
C GLU A 135 19.79 12.41 -10.03
N ASN A 136 19.83 11.11 -10.32
CA ASN A 136 18.68 10.32 -10.72
C ASN A 136 18.81 8.93 -10.09
N LYS A 137 18.12 8.69 -8.97
CA LYS A 137 18.30 7.48 -8.17
C LYS A 137 17.01 7.08 -7.44
N SER A 138 16.78 5.77 -7.35
CA SER A 138 15.77 5.18 -6.48
C SER A 138 16.34 4.90 -5.08
N TYR A 139 15.57 5.24 -4.06
CA TYR A 139 15.90 5.10 -2.63
C TYR A 139 14.89 4.16 -1.96
N ASP A 140 15.39 3.15 -1.26
CA ASP A 140 14.54 2.27 -0.44
C ASP A 140 14.22 2.91 0.92
N GLY A 141 12.94 2.89 1.31
CA GLY A 141 12.47 3.54 2.53
C GLY A 141 12.96 2.92 3.84
N ILE A 142 13.58 1.74 3.81
CA ILE A 142 14.12 1.06 5.00
C ILE A 142 15.65 1.12 5.03
N SER A 143 16.31 0.85 3.90
CA SER A 143 17.79 0.75 3.86
C SER A 143 18.52 2.02 3.48
N ASP A 144 17.87 2.97 2.80
CA ASP A 144 18.48 4.23 2.39
C ASP A 144 18.02 5.40 3.27
N THR A 145 18.46 6.62 2.94
CA THR A 145 18.06 7.86 3.62
C THR A 145 16.53 8.04 3.56
N PRO A 146 15.86 8.27 4.70
CA PRO A 146 14.43 8.58 4.76
C PRO A 146 14.06 9.80 3.91
N LEU A 147 12.87 9.77 3.30
CA LEU A 147 12.42 10.82 2.39
C LEU A 147 12.45 12.22 3.01
N VAL A 148 11.91 12.36 4.22
CA VAL A 148 11.83 13.66 4.92
C VAL A 148 13.23 14.21 5.24
N GLU A 149 14.16 13.33 5.62
CA GLU A 149 15.56 13.70 5.88
C GLU A 149 16.25 14.15 4.59
N LYS A 150 16.10 13.38 3.50
CA LYS A 150 16.67 13.75 2.19
C LYS A 150 16.12 15.09 1.67
N ILE A 151 14.82 15.35 1.85
CA ILE A 151 14.24 16.65 1.47
C ILE A 151 14.83 17.77 2.33
N SER A 152 14.96 17.57 3.64
CA SER A 152 15.57 18.54 4.56
C SER A 152 17.02 18.86 4.19
N ASP A 153 17.80 17.83 3.83
CA ASP A 153 19.18 17.99 3.36
C ASP A 153 19.24 18.82 2.08
N ILE A 154 18.40 18.53 1.10
CA ILE A 154 18.34 19.31 -0.15
C ILE A 154 17.97 20.78 0.13
N LEU A 155 16.96 21.01 0.99
CA LEU A 155 16.50 22.35 1.34
C LEU A 155 17.59 23.17 2.04
N SER A 156 18.40 22.54 2.89
CA SER A 156 19.45 23.19 3.66
C SER A 156 20.77 23.38 2.90
N GLN A 157 21.10 22.48 1.97
CA GLN A 157 22.35 22.53 1.20
C GLN A 157 22.26 23.41 -0.05
N THR A 158 21.05 23.64 -0.56
CA THR A 158 20.86 24.48 -1.75
C THR A 158 20.87 25.95 -1.34
N ASP A 159 21.78 26.76 -1.86
CA ASP A 159 21.80 28.21 -1.60
C ASP A 159 20.90 29.00 -2.57
N ASP A 160 20.81 28.57 -3.83
CA ASP A 160 20.02 29.22 -4.88
C ASP A 160 18.52 28.90 -4.79
N ALA A 161 17.70 29.51 -5.66
CA ALA A 161 16.28 29.17 -5.74
C ALA A 161 16.08 27.66 -6.00
N LEU A 162 15.07 27.08 -5.37
CA LEU A 162 14.76 25.65 -5.43
C LEU A 162 13.27 25.44 -5.62
N PHE A 163 12.92 24.69 -6.65
CA PHE A 163 11.58 24.18 -6.87
C PHE A 163 11.55 22.67 -6.68
N MET A 164 10.73 22.21 -5.74
CA MET A 164 10.59 20.79 -5.42
C MET A 164 9.16 20.32 -5.65
N ILE A 165 9.01 19.22 -6.38
CA ILE A 165 7.73 18.60 -6.74
C ILE A 165 7.70 17.20 -6.15
N ILE A 166 6.73 16.95 -5.27
CA ILE A 166 6.50 15.64 -4.64
C ILE A 166 5.26 15.02 -5.27
N GLU A 167 5.46 13.99 -6.08
CA GLU A 167 4.43 13.30 -6.84
C GLU A 167 4.13 11.91 -6.24
N ALA A 168 2.85 11.58 -6.09
CA ALA A 168 2.41 10.23 -5.73
C ALA A 168 0.93 10.01 -6.01
N PRO A 169 0.45 8.76 -6.15
CA PRO A 169 -0.97 8.42 -6.06
C PRO A 169 -1.64 8.80 -4.72
N ALA A 170 -2.97 8.71 -4.68
CA ALA A 170 -3.72 8.91 -3.44
C ALA A 170 -3.37 7.80 -2.42
N GLY A 171 -3.26 8.16 -1.14
CA GLY A 171 -2.96 7.19 -0.07
C GLY A 171 -1.47 6.87 0.13
N PHE A 172 -0.56 7.35 -0.74
CA PHE A 172 0.88 7.04 -0.66
C PHE A 172 1.67 7.94 0.32
N GLY A 173 1.01 8.91 0.97
CA GLY A 173 1.63 9.72 2.03
C GLY A 173 2.10 11.13 1.63
N LYS A 174 1.64 11.69 0.50
CA LYS A 174 1.98 13.07 0.09
C LYS A 174 1.70 14.13 1.16
N THR A 175 0.44 14.20 1.62
CA THR A 175 0.03 15.14 2.67
C THR A 175 0.79 14.89 3.97
N CYS A 176 1.01 13.62 4.35
CA CYS A 176 1.86 13.28 5.49
C CYS A 176 3.27 13.87 5.34
N THR A 177 3.85 13.76 4.14
CA THR A 177 5.18 14.31 3.84
C THR A 177 5.19 15.83 3.98
N ALA A 178 4.18 16.55 3.45
CA ALA A 178 4.07 18.00 3.59
C ALA A 178 4.00 18.45 5.06
N TYR A 179 3.22 17.72 5.88
CA TYR A 179 3.12 17.98 7.31
C TYR A 179 4.39 17.62 8.09
N GLU A 180 5.10 16.57 7.72
CA GLU A 180 6.40 16.26 8.32
C GLU A 180 7.43 17.34 7.98
N LEU A 181 7.44 17.86 6.74
CA LEU A 181 8.30 19.00 6.38
C LEU A 181 7.98 20.23 7.22
N LEU A 182 6.69 20.52 7.45
CA LEU A 182 6.28 21.59 8.35
C LEU A 182 6.86 21.41 9.76
N ASN A 183 6.94 20.17 10.26
CA ASN A 183 7.48 19.85 11.58
C ASN A 183 9.02 19.87 11.63
N VAL A 184 9.70 19.57 10.52
CA VAL A 184 11.17 19.65 10.40
C VAL A 184 11.67 21.08 10.57
N PHE A 185 10.91 22.06 10.10
CA PHE A 185 11.18 23.48 10.32
C PHE A 185 10.80 23.88 11.76
N ASP A 186 11.56 23.42 12.76
CA ASP A 186 11.38 23.88 14.14
C ASP A 186 11.97 25.29 14.31
N ASN A 187 11.09 26.27 14.51
CA ASN A 187 11.41 27.69 14.74
C ASN A 187 12.46 27.95 15.84
N ALA A 188 12.69 26.98 16.75
CA ALA A 188 13.70 27.11 17.81
C ALA A 188 15.15 26.94 17.31
N THR A 189 15.34 26.24 16.19
CA THR A 189 16.66 25.90 15.63
C THR A 189 16.84 26.40 14.21
N SER A 190 15.77 26.50 13.42
CA SER A 190 15.81 27.10 12.08
C SER A 190 15.41 28.57 12.15
N LYS A 191 16.23 29.46 11.60
CA LYS A 191 15.90 30.89 11.38
C LYS A 191 14.91 31.08 10.21
N ASN A 192 14.08 30.08 9.95
CA ASN A 192 13.10 30.04 8.87
C ASN A 192 11.70 29.89 9.47
N LEU A 193 10.71 30.47 8.79
CA LEU A 193 9.29 30.31 9.12
C LEU A 193 8.56 29.76 7.89
N PRO A 194 8.23 28.47 7.83
CA PRO A 194 7.55 27.91 6.67
C PRO A 194 6.14 28.47 6.54
N PHE A 195 5.74 28.75 5.31
CA PHE A 195 4.37 29.07 4.97
C PHE A 195 3.69 27.82 4.44
N PHE A 196 2.60 27.38 5.10
CA PHE A 196 1.93 26.12 4.77
C PHE A 196 0.47 26.35 4.37
N THR A 197 0.10 25.95 3.16
CA THR A 197 -1.26 26.06 2.63
C THR A 197 -1.79 24.72 2.09
N GLU A 198 -3.09 24.46 2.32
CA GLU A 198 -3.81 23.29 1.82
C GLU A 198 -4.79 23.75 0.74
N LEU A 199 -4.54 23.36 -0.51
CA LEU A 199 -5.36 23.83 -1.63
C LEU A 199 -6.70 23.11 -1.75
N SER A 200 -6.88 21.98 -1.06
CA SER A 200 -8.15 21.23 -1.02
C SER A 200 -9.33 22.06 -0.49
N ARG A 201 -9.08 23.17 0.21
CA ARG A 201 -10.10 24.04 0.81
C ARG A 201 -10.56 25.19 -0.09
N ASN A 202 -9.81 25.54 -1.14
CA ASN A 202 -10.00 26.76 -1.93
C ASN A 202 -10.34 26.46 -3.40
N ARG A 203 -11.36 25.60 -3.63
CA ARG A 203 -11.75 25.11 -4.98
C ARG A 203 -12.36 26.17 -5.91
N GLU A 204 -12.80 27.31 -5.38
CA GLU A 204 -13.49 28.34 -6.17
C GLU A 204 -12.53 29.34 -6.84
N ALA A 205 -11.29 29.46 -6.36
CA ALA A 205 -10.33 30.44 -6.85
C ALA A 205 -9.49 29.87 -8.01
N ARG A 206 -9.61 30.49 -9.20
CA ARG A 206 -8.92 30.02 -10.42
C ARG A 206 -7.47 30.50 -10.57
N ILE A 207 -7.05 31.53 -9.84
CA ILE A 207 -5.73 32.14 -9.98
C ILE A 207 -4.93 31.97 -8.68
N PHE A 208 -3.88 31.16 -8.74
CA PHE A 208 -3.04 30.82 -7.59
C PHE A 208 -2.47 32.06 -6.88
N LYS A 209 -2.11 33.12 -7.62
CA LYS A 209 -1.63 34.38 -7.04
C LYS A 209 -2.62 34.99 -6.05
N HIS A 210 -3.91 34.97 -6.35
CA HIS A 210 -4.93 35.52 -5.44
C HIS A 210 -5.11 34.63 -4.20
N ILE A 211 -5.01 33.31 -4.35
CA ILE A 211 -5.05 32.36 -3.22
C ILE A 211 -3.88 32.61 -2.28
N LEU A 212 -2.66 32.69 -2.82
CA LEU A 212 -1.46 32.94 -2.04
C LEU A 212 -1.55 34.27 -1.27
N LEU A 213 -2.02 35.33 -1.92
CA LEU A 213 -2.17 36.63 -1.28
C LEU A 213 -3.25 36.62 -0.19
N SER A 214 -4.38 35.95 -0.42
CA SER A 214 -5.43 35.78 0.60
C SER A 214 -4.92 35.00 1.81
N GLU A 215 -4.21 33.89 1.58
CA GLU A 215 -3.65 33.07 2.66
C GLU A 215 -2.55 33.81 3.42
N ILE A 216 -1.78 34.70 2.77
CA ILE A 216 -0.84 35.60 3.45
C ILE A 216 -1.59 36.58 4.36
N ASP A 217 -2.67 37.20 3.87
CA ASP A 217 -3.46 38.15 4.67
C ASP A 217 -4.16 37.47 5.86
N ASP A 218 -4.56 36.21 5.70
CA ASP A 218 -5.19 35.41 6.76
C ASP A 218 -4.17 34.92 7.81
N GLN A 219 -2.97 34.50 7.38
CA GLN A 219 -1.94 33.95 8.29
C GLN A 219 -1.12 35.02 9.00
N PHE A 220 -0.88 36.18 8.37
CA PHE A 220 -0.11 37.26 8.97
C PHE A 220 -1.06 38.36 9.49
N PRO A 221 -1.04 38.67 10.81
CA PRO A 221 -1.94 39.68 11.38
C PRO A 221 -1.76 41.04 10.72
N SER A 222 -2.79 41.88 10.85
CA SER A 222 -2.81 43.25 10.33
C SER A 222 -1.49 43.94 10.69
N GLY A 223 -0.76 44.57 9.76
CA GLY A 223 0.48 45.28 10.08
C GLY A 223 1.74 44.79 9.37
N ILE A 224 1.77 43.57 8.81
CA ILE A 224 2.83 43.13 7.88
C ILE A 224 2.31 43.30 6.45
N LYS A 225 3.02 44.10 5.63
CA LYS A 225 2.67 44.25 4.21
C LYS A 225 3.02 42.98 3.45
N GLN A 226 2.14 42.52 2.55
CA GLN A 226 2.37 41.39 1.63
C GLN A 226 3.73 41.46 0.93
N LYS A 227 4.16 42.67 0.54
CA LYS A 227 5.47 42.90 -0.10
C LYS A 227 6.66 42.43 0.76
N ILE A 228 6.58 42.59 2.08
CA ILE A 228 7.63 42.13 3.01
C ILE A 228 7.66 40.61 3.02
N VAL A 229 6.49 39.96 3.09
CA VAL A 229 6.41 38.49 3.07
C VAL A 229 7.02 37.94 1.79
N LEU A 230 6.69 38.52 0.63
CA LEU A 230 7.29 38.16 -0.66
C LEU A 230 8.82 38.38 -0.69
N ASP A 231 9.31 39.48 -0.13
CA ASP A 231 10.74 39.74 -0.01
C ASP A 231 11.46 38.70 0.87
N GLN A 232 10.85 38.28 1.98
CA GLN A 232 11.38 37.23 2.85
C GLN A 232 11.30 35.83 2.20
N ILE A 233 10.31 35.57 1.33
CA ILE A 233 10.25 34.39 0.46
C ILE A 233 11.45 34.40 -0.50
N PHE A 234 11.71 35.50 -1.22
CA PHE A 234 12.86 35.61 -2.12
C PHE A 234 14.21 35.43 -1.40
N LYS A 235 14.29 35.82 -0.13
CA LYS A 235 15.48 35.62 0.71
C LYS A 235 15.62 34.20 1.25
N GLY A 236 14.65 33.32 1.01
CA GLY A 236 14.66 31.93 1.48
C GLY A 236 14.32 31.74 2.96
N ARG A 237 13.95 32.81 3.67
CA ARG A 237 13.59 32.77 5.11
C ARG A 237 12.16 32.27 5.33
N ILE A 238 11.30 32.39 4.33
CA ILE A 238 9.94 31.85 4.31
C ILE A 238 9.84 30.81 3.18
N PRO A 239 10.14 29.53 3.45
CA PRO A 239 9.92 28.46 2.48
C PRO A 239 8.41 28.21 2.31
N LEU A 240 7.96 28.04 1.06
CA LEU A 240 6.56 27.75 0.73
C LEU A 240 6.33 26.24 0.65
N ILE A 241 5.36 25.73 1.40
CA ILE A 241 4.89 24.33 1.33
C ILE A 241 3.41 24.34 0.94
N ILE A 242 3.11 23.75 -0.22
CA ILE A 242 1.78 23.77 -0.83
C ILE A 242 1.30 22.33 -1.00
N ASP A 243 0.29 21.91 -0.22
CA ASP A 243 -0.29 20.57 -0.30
C ASP A 243 -1.50 20.52 -1.25
N GLY A 244 -1.52 19.52 -2.13
CA GLY A 244 -2.65 19.24 -3.02
C GLY A 244 -2.76 20.16 -4.23
N PHE A 245 -1.64 20.44 -4.90
CA PHE A 245 -1.60 21.32 -6.08
C PHE A 245 -2.50 20.83 -7.24
N ASP A 246 -2.74 19.51 -7.34
CA ASP A 246 -3.69 18.93 -8.31
C ASP A 246 -5.14 19.35 -8.08
N GLU A 247 -5.53 19.74 -6.85
CA GLU A 247 -6.91 20.13 -6.56
C GLU A 247 -7.30 21.47 -7.19
N LEU A 248 -6.31 22.30 -7.59
CA LEU A 248 -6.55 23.50 -8.38
C LEU A 248 -6.76 23.20 -9.87
N ILE A 249 -6.36 22.01 -10.32
CA ILE A 249 -6.39 21.62 -11.72
C ILE A 249 -7.55 20.64 -11.92
N THR A 250 -8.73 21.18 -12.22
CA THR A 250 -9.90 20.37 -12.60
C THR A 250 -9.72 19.75 -13.99
N LYS A 251 -10.40 18.64 -14.27
CA LYS A 251 -10.43 18.02 -15.63
C LYS A 251 -10.93 18.96 -16.73
N GLU A 252 -11.59 20.06 -16.37
CA GLU A 252 -12.11 21.10 -17.27
C GLU A 252 -11.28 22.40 -17.23
N SER A 253 -10.15 22.42 -16.51
CA SER A 253 -9.28 23.61 -16.47
C SER A 253 -8.77 23.90 -17.86
N ASN A 254 -9.02 25.11 -18.35
CA ASN A 254 -8.49 25.54 -19.63
C ASN A 254 -6.97 25.63 -19.53
N LYS A 255 -6.29 25.40 -20.66
CA LYS A 255 -4.82 25.49 -20.77
C LYS A 255 -4.25 26.79 -20.18
N GLU A 256 -4.96 27.89 -20.34
CA GLU A 256 -4.61 29.21 -19.79
C GLU A 256 -4.59 29.27 -18.26
N ASP A 257 -5.48 28.54 -17.58
CA ASP A 257 -5.57 28.52 -16.11
C ASP A 257 -4.32 27.83 -15.52
N VAL A 258 -3.90 26.72 -16.13
CA VAL A 258 -2.71 25.98 -15.71
C VAL A 258 -1.43 26.80 -15.95
N GLU A 259 -1.32 27.45 -17.11
CA GLU A 259 -0.19 28.35 -17.43
C GLU A 259 -0.09 29.51 -16.43
N SER A 260 -1.21 30.13 -16.05
CA SER A 260 -1.27 31.22 -15.08
C SER A 260 -0.76 30.81 -13.69
N MET A 261 -1.12 29.61 -13.23
CA MET A 261 -0.66 29.07 -11.94
C MET A 261 0.84 28.80 -11.94
N LEU A 262 1.35 28.15 -12.99
CA LEU A 262 2.77 27.84 -13.14
C LEU A 262 3.63 29.10 -13.24
N THR A 263 3.15 30.09 -14.00
CA THR A 263 3.83 31.40 -14.12
C THR A 263 3.98 32.07 -12.76
N THR A 264 2.96 31.96 -11.90
CA THR A 264 3.02 32.51 -10.53
C THR A 264 4.10 31.83 -9.68
N ILE A 265 4.25 30.49 -9.78
CA ILE A 265 5.32 29.77 -9.07
C ILE A 265 6.69 30.17 -9.61
N VAL A 266 6.85 30.19 -10.94
CA VAL A 266 8.10 30.60 -11.59
C VAL A 266 8.49 32.03 -11.20
N ASP A 267 7.52 32.95 -11.12
CA ASP A 267 7.74 34.33 -10.67
C ASP A 267 8.24 34.43 -9.23
N LEU A 268 7.89 33.45 -8.39
CA LEU A 268 8.32 33.37 -7.00
C LEU A 268 9.72 32.76 -6.82
N LEU A 269 10.17 31.95 -7.78
CA LEU A 269 11.49 31.28 -7.78
C LEU A 269 12.62 32.25 -8.14
N LYS A 270 12.85 33.23 -7.28
CA LYS A 270 13.93 34.23 -7.41
C LYS A 270 14.88 34.17 -6.22
N ASN A 271 16.14 34.51 -6.47
CA ASN A 271 17.20 34.59 -5.47
C ASN A 271 17.39 33.25 -4.71
N ARG A 272 16.89 33.14 -3.48
CA ARG A 272 17.03 31.97 -2.60
C ARG A 272 15.68 31.33 -2.24
N ALA A 273 14.63 31.65 -2.99
CA ALA A 273 13.29 31.14 -2.71
C ALA A 273 13.22 29.61 -2.74
N LYS A 274 12.50 29.03 -1.79
CA LYS A 274 12.28 27.58 -1.66
C LYS A 274 10.80 27.29 -1.76
N ILE A 275 10.40 26.49 -2.75
CA ILE A 275 9.00 26.12 -2.96
C ILE A 275 8.90 24.60 -3.07
N VAL A 276 8.08 24.00 -2.21
CA VAL A 276 7.75 22.58 -2.20
C VAL A 276 6.26 22.43 -2.50
N ILE A 277 5.92 21.65 -3.52
CA ILE A 277 4.53 21.32 -3.86
C ILE A 277 4.31 19.82 -3.76
N THR A 278 3.14 19.41 -3.28
CA THR A 278 2.68 18.02 -3.43
C THR A 278 1.57 17.95 -4.47
N SER A 279 1.58 16.88 -5.28
CA SER A 279 0.53 16.66 -6.26
C SER A 279 0.38 15.20 -6.65
N ARG A 280 -0.76 14.84 -7.25
CA ARG A 280 -0.88 13.54 -7.93
C ARG A 280 0.04 13.50 -9.16
N LYS A 281 0.47 12.29 -9.52
CA LYS A 281 1.11 12.05 -10.81
C LYS A 281 0.09 12.36 -11.91
N THR A 282 0.21 13.53 -12.52
CA THR A 282 -0.71 14.02 -13.54
C THR A 282 0.06 14.22 -14.84
N ALA A 283 -0.64 14.17 -15.97
CA ALA A 283 -0.04 14.44 -17.27
C ALA A 283 0.56 15.86 -17.36
N ILE A 284 0.17 16.77 -16.47
CA ILE A 284 0.54 18.18 -16.50
C ILE A 284 2.02 18.38 -16.16
N PHE A 285 2.54 17.76 -15.11
CA PHE A 285 3.98 17.84 -14.77
C PHE A 285 4.88 17.10 -15.76
N ASN A 286 4.28 16.28 -16.63
CA ASN A 286 4.95 15.60 -17.73
C ASN A 286 4.63 16.23 -19.09
N SER A 287 3.86 17.33 -19.12
CA SER A 287 3.52 17.99 -20.37
C SER A 287 4.72 18.75 -20.92
N GLU A 288 4.87 18.75 -22.24
CA GLU A 288 5.90 19.59 -22.88
C GLU A 288 5.72 21.07 -22.53
N GLU A 289 4.50 21.51 -22.23
CA GLU A 289 4.17 22.90 -21.89
C GLU A 289 4.70 23.28 -20.50
N PHE A 290 4.54 22.41 -19.51
CA PHE A 290 5.14 22.59 -18.19
C PHE A 290 6.66 22.59 -18.25
N LEU A 291 7.23 21.65 -19.01
CA LEU A 291 8.67 21.60 -19.21
C LEU A 291 9.18 22.86 -19.92
N ARG A 292 8.49 23.33 -20.96
CA ARG A 292 8.82 24.59 -21.65
C ARG A 292 8.69 25.80 -20.73
N SER A 293 7.64 25.94 -19.93
CA SER A 293 7.52 27.10 -19.03
C SER A 293 8.60 27.15 -17.96
N ILE A 294 9.09 25.98 -17.51
CA ILE A 294 10.27 25.85 -16.65
C ILE A 294 11.55 26.20 -17.41
N TYR A 295 11.78 25.59 -18.57
CA TYR A 295 13.01 25.76 -19.35
C TYR A 295 13.16 27.14 -20.01
N ASP A 296 12.04 27.75 -20.41
CA ASP A 296 11.98 29.07 -21.04
C ASP A 296 11.91 30.20 -19.98
N SER A 297 11.88 29.85 -18.69
CA SER A 297 11.87 30.85 -17.63
C SER A 297 13.19 31.63 -17.58
N ALA A 298 13.10 32.93 -17.31
CA ALA A 298 14.28 33.78 -17.15
C ALA A 298 14.95 33.64 -15.77
N ASN A 299 14.38 32.84 -14.87
CA ASN A 299 14.85 32.69 -13.49
C ASN A 299 15.75 31.46 -13.37
N GLU A 300 16.90 31.62 -12.73
CA GLU A 300 17.80 30.50 -12.42
C GLU A 300 17.37 29.80 -11.12
N PHE A 301 16.93 28.54 -11.21
CA PHE A 301 16.55 27.75 -10.03
C PHE A 301 16.85 26.26 -10.23
N ASN A 302 17.12 25.55 -9.13
CA ASN A 302 17.28 24.10 -9.13
C ASN A 302 15.91 23.42 -9.12
N LEU A 303 15.76 22.34 -9.89
CA LEU A 303 14.53 21.56 -9.95
C LEU A 303 14.73 20.19 -9.31
N VAL A 304 13.86 19.83 -8.39
CA VAL A 304 13.84 18.51 -7.76
C VAL A 304 12.48 17.88 -7.93
N ARG A 305 12.44 16.67 -8.49
CA ARG A 305 11.23 15.85 -8.62
C ARG A 305 11.41 14.59 -7.79
N ILE A 306 10.41 14.31 -6.96
CA ILE A 306 10.38 13.14 -6.11
C ILE A 306 9.10 12.37 -6.39
N GLU A 307 9.22 11.11 -6.78
CA GLU A 307 8.09 10.20 -6.93
C GLU A 307 8.03 9.22 -5.76
N ILE A 308 7.04 9.36 -4.89
CA ILE A 308 6.80 8.43 -3.78
C ILE A 308 6.14 7.17 -4.32
N LYS A 309 6.73 6.00 -4.03
CA LYS A 309 6.20 4.68 -4.40
C LYS A 309 5.25 4.15 -3.34
N GLU A 310 4.53 3.10 -3.71
CA GLU A 310 3.59 2.44 -2.80
C GLU A 310 4.35 1.93 -1.57
N PRO A 311 3.94 2.32 -0.35
CA PRO A 311 4.58 1.79 0.84
C PRO A 311 4.25 0.30 0.97
N LYS A 312 5.28 -0.53 1.02
CA LYS A 312 5.20 -1.96 1.23
C LYS A 312 4.83 -2.27 2.67
N ILE A 313 4.29 -3.46 2.94
CA ILE A 313 3.84 -3.88 4.28
C ILE A 313 4.99 -3.79 5.30
N GLU A 314 6.21 -4.07 4.88
CA GLU A 314 7.43 -4.00 5.70
C GLU A 314 7.77 -2.56 6.10
N ASN A 315 7.30 -1.54 5.37
CA ASN A 315 7.43 -0.14 5.78
C ASN A 315 6.50 0.20 6.96
N TRP A 316 5.44 -0.58 7.18
CA TRP A 316 4.45 -0.35 8.24
C TRP A 316 4.69 -1.20 9.49
N LEU A 317 5.06 -2.47 9.31
CA LEU A 317 5.11 -3.47 10.36
C LEU A 317 6.52 -3.97 10.59
N ASN A 318 6.89 -4.12 11.86
CA ASN A 318 8.16 -4.74 12.24
C ASN A 318 8.13 -6.27 12.02
N ILE A 319 9.32 -6.87 12.02
CA ILE A 319 9.52 -8.31 11.80
C ILE A 319 8.70 -9.15 12.80
N ASP A 320 8.63 -8.73 14.07
CA ASP A 320 7.89 -9.46 15.10
C ASP A 320 6.40 -9.59 14.73
N ARG A 321 5.74 -8.49 14.34
CA ARG A 321 4.32 -8.51 13.93
C ARG A 321 4.11 -9.32 12.65
N LEU A 322 5.00 -9.17 11.67
CA LEU A 322 4.94 -9.94 10.43
C LEU A 322 5.01 -11.44 10.71
N SER A 323 5.91 -11.86 11.62
CA SER A 323 6.05 -13.26 12.00
C SER A 323 4.78 -13.83 12.65
N ILE A 324 4.12 -13.06 13.53
CA ILE A 324 2.86 -13.47 14.18
C ILE A 324 1.74 -13.63 13.15
N ILE A 325 1.62 -12.69 12.21
CA ILE A 325 0.60 -12.71 11.17
C ILE A 325 0.79 -13.92 10.23
N GLN A 326 2.05 -14.21 9.86
CA GLN A 326 2.40 -15.37 9.04
C GLN A 326 2.12 -16.70 9.77
N GLN A 327 2.44 -16.80 11.07
CA GLN A 327 2.17 -18.00 11.87
C GLN A 327 0.67 -18.31 11.98
N ASN A 328 -0.17 -17.28 11.98
CA ASN A 328 -1.63 -17.43 12.02
C ASN A 328 -2.27 -17.50 10.62
N ASN A 329 -1.47 -17.66 9.55
CA ASN A 329 -1.94 -17.76 8.16
C ASN A 329 -2.86 -16.62 7.70
N PHE A 330 -2.72 -15.43 8.28
CA PHE A 330 -3.58 -14.30 7.96
C PHE A 330 -3.14 -13.64 6.65
N PRO A 331 -4.01 -13.48 5.64
CA PRO A 331 -3.65 -13.06 4.28
C PRO A 331 -3.48 -11.55 4.19
N LEU A 332 -2.56 -11.00 4.99
CA LEU A 332 -2.37 -9.54 5.10
C LEU A 332 -2.08 -8.91 3.73
N SER A 333 -1.33 -9.58 2.85
CA SER A 333 -1.03 -9.06 1.51
C SER A 333 -2.25 -8.84 0.62
N GLN A 334 -3.35 -9.58 0.84
CA GLN A 334 -4.56 -9.46 0.05
C GLN A 334 -5.48 -8.32 0.53
N ILE A 335 -5.37 -7.95 1.81
CA ILE A 335 -6.27 -6.98 2.47
C ILE A 335 -5.55 -5.73 2.99
N ALA A 336 -4.22 -5.69 2.83
CA ALA A 336 -3.37 -4.62 3.28
C ALA A 336 -3.83 -3.28 2.69
N ASN A 337 -4.07 -2.33 3.58
CA ASN A 337 -4.35 -0.95 3.24
C ASN A 337 -3.85 -0.09 4.40
N PRO A 338 -3.60 1.22 4.17
CA PRO A 338 -3.06 2.11 5.19
C PRO A 338 -3.81 2.12 6.53
N VAL A 339 -5.14 1.91 6.52
CA VAL A 339 -5.94 1.93 7.76
C VAL A 339 -5.68 0.69 8.59
N LEU A 340 -5.76 -0.48 7.97
CA LEU A 340 -5.49 -1.75 8.66
C LEU A 340 -4.04 -1.82 9.15
N LEU A 341 -3.08 -1.40 8.30
CA LEU A 341 -1.67 -1.42 8.65
C LEU A 341 -1.37 -0.45 9.80
N SER A 342 -2.00 0.73 9.82
CA SER A 342 -1.92 1.68 10.95
C SER A 342 -2.46 1.07 12.24
N TYR A 343 -3.58 0.35 12.16
CA TYR A 343 -4.18 -0.31 13.31
C TYR A 343 -3.27 -1.42 13.86
N ILE A 344 -2.83 -2.34 12.99
CA ILE A 344 -1.94 -3.44 13.36
C ILE A 344 -0.63 -2.92 13.95
N ARG A 345 -0.11 -1.79 13.44
CA ARG A 345 1.10 -1.15 13.98
C ARG A 345 0.93 -0.65 15.42
N ASN A 346 -0.26 -0.18 15.77
CA ASN A 346 -0.51 0.52 17.04
C ASN A 346 -1.13 -0.35 18.14
N ILE A 347 -1.73 -1.50 17.84
CA ILE A 347 -2.19 -2.45 18.88
C ILE A 347 -1.01 -3.12 19.60
N SER A 348 -1.16 -3.52 20.85
CA SER A 348 -0.14 -4.34 21.53
C SER A 348 0.05 -5.70 20.82
N ILE A 349 1.22 -6.32 21.00
CA ILE A 349 1.48 -7.68 20.50
C ILE A 349 0.49 -8.69 21.12
N GLU A 350 0.15 -8.51 22.39
CA GLU A 350 -0.85 -9.31 23.09
C GLU A 350 -2.23 -9.20 22.41
N ASN A 351 -2.70 -7.97 22.13
CA ASN A 351 -3.96 -7.75 21.44
C ASN A 351 -3.94 -8.30 20.01
N LEU A 352 -2.82 -8.19 19.30
CA LEU A 352 -2.68 -8.78 17.96
C LEU A 352 -2.89 -10.30 17.99
N ASN A 353 -2.27 -10.99 18.96
CA ASN A 353 -2.48 -12.44 19.13
C ASN A 353 -3.94 -12.77 19.47
N ILE A 354 -4.59 -11.96 20.31
CA ILE A 354 -6.02 -12.16 20.65
C ILE A 354 -6.91 -11.98 19.41
N LEU A 355 -6.69 -10.96 18.60
CA LEU A 355 -7.49 -10.67 17.39
C LEU A 355 -7.27 -11.69 16.26
N LEU A 356 -6.13 -12.37 16.25
CA LEU A 356 -5.81 -13.45 15.33
C LEU A 356 -6.19 -14.83 15.88
N SER A 357 -6.60 -14.92 17.14
CA SER A 357 -7.01 -16.19 17.74
C SER A 357 -8.33 -16.67 17.14
N PRO A 358 -8.41 -17.94 16.70
CA PRO A 358 -9.63 -18.52 16.12
C PRO A 358 -10.82 -18.55 17.10
N ASP A 359 -10.54 -18.55 18.40
CA ASP A 359 -11.54 -18.59 19.48
C ASP A 359 -12.17 -17.22 19.80
N ASN A 360 -11.66 -16.14 19.20
CA ASN A 360 -12.10 -14.79 19.52
C ASN A 360 -13.33 -14.37 18.70
N THR A 361 -14.30 -13.73 19.34
CA THR A 361 -15.53 -13.26 18.70
C THR A 361 -15.37 -11.92 17.97
N ASP A 362 -14.34 -11.15 18.29
CA ASP A 362 -14.03 -9.85 17.68
C ASP A 362 -12.69 -9.95 16.95
N THR A 363 -12.74 -10.28 15.66
CA THR A 363 -11.57 -10.62 14.86
C THR A 363 -10.89 -9.39 14.28
N LEU A 364 -9.66 -9.57 13.78
CA LEU A 364 -8.98 -8.54 13.00
C LEU A 364 -9.78 -8.13 11.74
N ILE A 365 -10.60 -9.02 11.19
CA ILE A 365 -11.47 -8.75 10.02
C ILE A 365 -12.63 -7.83 10.41
N ASP A 366 -13.24 -8.07 11.58
CA ASP A 366 -14.31 -7.20 12.09
C ASP A 366 -13.78 -5.78 12.35
N LYS A 367 -12.57 -5.68 12.90
CA LYS A 367 -11.85 -4.42 13.03
C LYS A 367 -11.58 -3.77 11.67
N TYR A 368 -11.10 -4.54 10.70
CA TYR A 368 -10.85 -4.06 9.35
C TYR A 368 -12.10 -3.40 8.72
N PHE A 369 -13.24 -4.11 8.69
CA PHE A 369 -14.46 -3.56 8.11
C PHE A 369 -15.00 -2.37 8.91
N SER A 370 -15.00 -2.44 10.24
CA SER A 370 -15.46 -1.32 11.07
C SER A 370 -14.65 -0.04 10.83
N PHE A 371 -13.33 -0.12 10.70
CA PHE A 371 -12.52 1.05 10.39
C PHE A 371 -12.78 1.61 9.00
N LEU A 372 -12.92 0.77 7.98
CA LEU A 372 -13.21 1.24 6.63
C LEU A 372 -14.57 1.96 6.57
N LEU A 373 -15.62 1.35 7.14
CA LEU A 373 -16.97 1.90 7.08
C LEU A 373 -17.14 3.14 7.97
N ASN A 374 -16.51 3.18 9.16
CA ASN A 374 -16.53 4.38 10.01
C ASN A 374 -15.77 5.55 9.36
N ARG A 375 -14.63 5.28 8.72
CA ARG A 375 -13.90 6.31 7.97
C ARG A 375 -14.72 6.82 6.78
N GLU A 376 -15.51 5.95 6.16
CA GLU A 376 -16.37 6.33 5.04
C GLU A 376 -17.49 7.29 5.46
N ILE A 377 -18.07 7.07 6.66
CA ILE A 377 -19.05 7.99 7.27
C ILE A 377 -18.48 9.40 7.37
N GLU A 378 -17.25 9.53 7.88
CA GLU A 378 -16.58 10.83 8.02
C GLU A 378 -16.21 11.43 6.65
N ARG A 379 -15.61 10.63 5.76
CA ARG A 379 -15.11 11.06 4.44
C ARG A 379 -16.21 11.66 3.56
N GLN A 380 -17.37 11.01 3.54
CA GLN A 380 -18.49 11.37 2.67
C GLN A 380 -19.62 12.08 3.45
N SER A 381 -19.44 12.33 4.75
CA SER A 381 -20.49 12.86 5.64
C SER A 381 -21.79 12.05 5.56
N LEU A 382 -21.68 10.72 5.45
CA LEU A 382 -22.83 9.82 5.28
C LEU A 382 -23.67 9.77 6.56
N LYS A 383 -24.99 9.61 6.40
CA LYS A 383 -25.93 9.30 7.49
C LYS A 383 -26.39 7.84 7.48
N LEU A 384 -25.50 6.97 7.02
CA LEU A 384 -25.63 5.51 7.00
C LEU A 384 -24.67 4.95 8.03
N ASP A 385 -25.17 4.17 8.99
CA ASP A 385 -24.30 3.52 9.96
C ASP A 385 -23.59 2.29 9.36
N TYR A 386 -22.87 1.54 10.19
CA TYR A 386 -22.17 0.31 9.77
C TYR A 386 -23.13 -0.70 9.13
N ASN A 387 -24.28 -0.96 9.76
CA ASN A 387 -25.22 -1.98 9.31
C ASN A 387 -25.93 -1.55 8.02
N ASP A 388 -26.25 -0.26 7.90
CA ASP A 388 -26.81 0.33 6.70
C ASP A 388 -25.88 0.11 5.50
N GLN A 389 -24.60 0.49 5.65
CA GLN A 389 -23.58 0.31 4.61
C GLN A 389 -23.37 -1.17 4.27
N TRP A 390 -23.26 -2.03 5.30
CA TRP A 390 -23.11 -3.47 5.12
C TRP A 390 -24.26 -4.05 4.31
N SER A 391 -25.51 -3.70 4.66
CA SER A 391 -26.69 -4.21 3.96
C SER A 391 -26.74 -3.79 2.50
N ILE A 392 -26.31 -2.57 2.15
CA ILE A 392 -26.28 -2.11 0.76
C ILE A 392 -25.27 -2.94 -0.03
N MET A 393 -24.06 -3.10 0.51
CA MET A 393 -22.97 -3.83 -0.16
C MET A 393 -23.28 -5.32 -0.28
N ALA A 394 -23.92 -5.91 0.74
CA ALA A 394 -24.37 -7.30 0.72
C ALA A 394 -25.38 -7.57 -0.41
N LYS A 395 -26.34 -6.67 -0.64
CA LYS A 395 -27.31 -6.79 -1.75
C LYS A 395 -26.65 -6.63 -3.12
N LEU A 396 -25.70 -5.69 -3.24
CA LEU A 396 -24.91 -5.54 -4.46
C LEU A 396 -24.12 -6.82 -4.78
N ASN A 397 -23.53 -7.44 -3.75
CA ASN A 397 -22.84 -8.73 -3.88
C ASN A 397 -23.78 -9.87 -4.30
N THR A 398 -25.00 -9.92 -3.76
CA THR A 398 -26.01 -10.90 -4.20
C THR A 398 -26.30 -10.75 -5.69
N PHE A 399 -26.50 -9.52 -6.19
CA PHE A 399 -26.67 -9.26 -7.61
C PHE A 399 -25.47 -9.78 -8.43
N PHE A 400 -24.24 -9.45 -8.02
CA PHE A 400 -23.02 -9.90 -8.71
C PHE A 400 -22.94 -11.42 -8.85
N CYS A 401 -23.35 -12.16 -7.83
CA CYS A 401 -23.41 -13.62 -7.88
C CYS A 401 -24.49 -14.10 -8.85
N GLU A 402 -25.72 -13.58 -8.73
CA GLU A 402 -26.88 -14.00 -9.53
C GLU A 402 -26.68 -13.80 -11.03
N VAL A 403 -25.99 -12.72 -11.43
CA VAL A 403 -25.68 -12.43 -12.83
C VAL A 403 -24.27 -12.86 -13.26
N ASN A 404 -23.48 -13.43 -12.34
CA ASN A 404 -22.11 -13.88 -12.55
C ASN A 404 -21.17 -12.80 -13.13
N ILE A 405 -21.11 -11.64 -12.48
CA ILE A 405 -20.22 -10.52 -12.86
C ILE A 405 -19.40 -10.03 -11.66
N THR A 406 -18.18 -9.55 -11.90
CA THR A 406 -17.28 -9.03 -10.86
C THR A 406 -17.16 -7.51 -10.86
N ALA A 407 -17.61 -6.85 -11.93
CA ALA A 407 -17.69 -5.41 -12.10
C ALA A 407 -18.74 -5.05 -13.15
N GLU A 408 -19.22 -3.81 -13.14
CA GLU A 408 -20.17 -3.28 -14.13
C GLU A 408 -20.03 -1.76 -14.26
N SER A 409 -20.64 -1.16 -15.29
CA SER A 409 -20.70 0.29 -15.47
C SER A 409 -21.21 1.03 -14.22
N LYS A 410 -20.69 2.23 -13.99
CA LYS A 410 -21.05 3.05 -12.83
C LYS A 410 -22.54 3.33 -12.76
N GLU A 411 -23.16 3.59 -13.91
CA GLU A 411 -24.59 3.85 -14.06
C GLU A 411 -25.41 2.66 -13.54
N THR A 412 -25.07 1.44 -13.96
CA THR A 412 -25.77 0.24 -13.50
C THR A 412 -25.55 -0.02 -12.00
N ILE A 413 -24.34 0.18 -11.47
CA ILE A 413 -24.08 0.05 -10.03
C ILE A 413 -24.95 1.04 -9.23
N LYS A 414 -25.06 2.28 -9.69
CA LYS A 414 -25.92 3.30 -9.08
C LYS A 414 -27.38 2.88 -9.10
N GLU A 415 -27.89 2.38 -10.24
CA GLU A 415 -29.26 1.89 -10.38
C GLU A 415 -29.55 0.73 -9.40
N ILE A 416 -28.65 -0.25 -9.31
CA ILE A 416 -28.79 -1.38 -8.38
C ILE A 416 -28.81 -0.89 -6.92
N ILE A 417 -27.87 -0.02 -6.53
CA ILE A 417 -27.82 0.54 -5.19
C ILE A 417 -29.14 1.24 -4.88
N ARG A 418 -29.63 2.07 -5.80
CA ARG A 418 -30.88 2.83 -5.65
C ARG A 418 -32.09 1.91 -5.51
N ASP A 419 -32.28 0.99 -6.45
CA ASP A 419 -33.52 0.22 -6.58
C ASP A 419 -33.67 -0.83 -5.47
N TYR A 420 -32.57 -1.50 -5.11
CA TYR A 420 -32.59 -2.53 -4.07
C TYR A 420 -32.53 -1.96 -2.64
N ASN A 421 -32.26 -0.67 -2.48
CA ASN A 421 -32.10 -0.01 -1.17
C ASN A 421 -32.96 1.23 -0.96
N TYR A 422 -33.94 1.50 -1.83
CA TYR A 422 -34.74 2.73 -1.81
C TYR A 422 -35.22 3.13 -0.41
N ASN A 423 -35.82 2.21 0.36
CA ASN A 423 -36.35 2.50 1.69
C ASN A 423 -35.26 2.92 2.68
N LEU A 424 -34.12 2.23 2.66
CA LEU A 424 -32.99 2.49 3.54
C LEU A 424 -32.33 3.83 3.19
N LEU A 425 -32.20 4.12 1.89
CA LEU A 425 -31.72 5.43 1.42
C LEU A 425 -32.68 6.55 1.82
N ALA A 426 -33.99 6.37 1.65
CA ALA A 426 -35.00 7.35 2.04
C ALA A 426 -34.99 7.64 3.56
N GLU A 427 -34.81 6.60 4.39
CA GLU A 427 -34.65 6.77 5.83
C GLU A 427 -33.36 7.55 6.15
N SER A 428 -32.24 7.22 5.51
CA SER A 428 -30.98 7.95 5.68
C SER A 428 -31.14 9.43 5.34
N LEU A 429 -31.89 9.80 4.29
CA LEU A 429 -32.11 11.20 3.90
C LEU A 429 -32.80 12.01 5.00
N SER A 430 -33.68 11.39 5.79
CA SER A 430 -34.37 12.06 6.90
C SER A 430 -33.42 12.54 8.00
N LYS A 431 -32.24 11.89 8.13
CA LYS A 431 -31.19 12.21 9.12
C LYS A 431 -30.32 13.41 8.71
N TYR A 432 -30.42 13.90 7.46
CA TYR A 432 -29.68 15.06 6.99
C TYR A 432 -30.38 16.38 7.36
N PRO A 433 -29.62 17.44 7.71
CA PRO A 433 -30.13 18.81 7.77
C PRO A 433 -30.74 19.23 6.44
N PRO A 434 -31.84 20.01 6.41
CA PRO A 434 -32.50 20.42 5.16
C PRO A 434 -31.56 21.09 4.14
N GLU A 435 -30.56 21.83 4.62
CA GLU A 435 -29.62 22.60 3.80
C GLU A 435 -28.59 21.72 3.06
N ASN A 436 -28.28 20.54 3.62
CA ASN A 436 -27.23 19.62 3.13
C ASN A 436 -27.81 18.25 2.77
N ARG A 437 -29.13 18.16 2.55
CA ARG A 437 -29.80 16.89 2.26
C ARG A 437 -29.62 16.53 0.78
N PRO A 438 -28.91 15.43 0.44
CA PRO A 438 -28.77 15.01 -0.94
C PRO A 438 -30.08 14.41 -1.47
N THR A 439 -30.19 14.31 -2.79
CA THR A 439 -31.22 13.47 -3.42
C THR A 439 -30.86 11.99 -3.32
N ILE A 440 -31.82 11.09 -3.57
CA ILE A 440 -31.53 9.63 -3.63
C ILE A 440 -30.51 9.35 -4.74
N ASP A 441 -30.60 10.05 -5.87
CA ASP A 441 -29.65 9.88 -6.97
C ASP A 441 -28.24 10.34 -6.59
N GLU A 442 -28.11 11.47 -5.89
CA GLU A 442 -26.82 11.94 -5.37
C GLU A 442 -26.25 11.00 -4.30
N LEU A 443 -27.07 10.47 -3.40
CA LEU A 443 -26.62 9.52 -2.40
C LEU A 443 -26.17 8.19 -3.04
N SER A 444 -26.89 7.73 -4.06
CA SER A 444 -26.51 6.53 -4.82
C SER A 444 -25.22 6.75 -5.62
N GLU A 445 -25.03 7.96 -6.15
CA GLU A 445 -23.78 8.39 -6.79
C GLU A 445 -22.61 8.37 -5.79
N ILE A 446 -22.78 8.90 -4.59
CA ILE A 446 -21.76 8.83 -3.52
C ILE A 446 -21.41 7.38 -3.21
N LEU A 447 -22.42 6.52 -3.02
CA LEU A 447 -22.25 5.10 -2.69
C LEU A 447 -21.65 4.28 -3.83
N SER A 448 -21.77 4.71 -5.10
CA SER A 448 -21.05 4.06 -6.20
C SER A 448 -19.53 4.24 -6.10
N ASN A 449 -19.04 5.24 -5.35
CA ASN A 449 -17.62 5.48 -5.07
C ASN A 449 -17.22 5.07 -3.64
N HIS A 450 -17.99 4.14 -3.05
CA HIS A 450 -17.79 3.66 -1.69
C HIS A 450 -16.43 2.98 -1.49
N VAL A 451 -15.89 3.02 -0.27
CA VAL A 451 -14.54 2.51 0.06
C VAL A 451 -14.28 1.03 -0.27
N LEU A 452 -15.34 0.23 -0.36
CA LEU A 452 -15.26 -1.20 -0.70
C LEU A 452 -15.32 -1.48 -2.21
N LEU A 453 -15.52 -0.44 -3.02
CA LEU A 453 -15.61 -0.50 -4.47
C LEU A 453 -14.41 0.24 -5.09
N ASP A 454 -13.97 -0.23 -6.26
CA ASP A 454 -12.91 0.40 -7.02
C ASP A 454 -13.12 0.24 -8.52
N ARG A 455 -12.49 1.13 -9.30
CA ARG A 455 -12.51 1.08 -10.76
C ARG A 455 -11.58 -0.03 -11.27
N LYS A 456 -12.11 -0.86 -12.16
CA LYS A 456 -11.35 -1.89 -12.88
C LYS A 456 -10.81 -1.33 -14.19
N THR A 457 -10.04 -2.14 -14.92
CA THR A 457 -9.30 -1.74 -16.14
C THR A 457 -10.15 -1.14 -17.26
N ASN A 458 -11.48 -1.34 -17.23
CA ASN A 458 -12.43 -0.86 -18.24
C ASN A 458 -13.32 0.31 -17.76
N GLU A 459 -12.92 1.02 -16.70
CA GLU A 459 -13.74 2.04 -16.01
C GLU A 459 -15.00 1.52 -15.30
N GLU A 460 -15.26 0.21 -15.38
CA GLU A 460 -16.26 -0.50 -14.59
C GLU A 460 -15.94 -0.46 -13.10
N ILE A 461 -16.97 -0.56 -12.26
CA ILE A 461 -16.88 -0.56 -10.81
C ILE A 461 -17.19 -1.95 -10.29
N GLY A 462 -16.31 -2.47 -9.43
CA GLY A 462 -16.50 -3.72 -8.71
C GLY A 462 -15.92 -3.66 -7.30
N PHE A 463 -16.01 -4.75 -6.54
CA PHE A 463 -15.37 -4.81 -5.23
C PHE A 463 -13.84 -4.63 -5.35
N ILE A 464 -13.23 -3.96 -4.38
CA ILE A 464 -11.82 -3.57 -4.43
C ILE A 464 -10.88 -4.78 -4.63
N ASN A 465 -11.16 -5.90 -3.96
CA ASN A 465 -10.39 -7.15 -4.09
C ASN A 465 -11.28 -8.39 -3.94
N ASP A 466 -10.72 -9.55 -4.31
CA ASP A 466 -11.38 -10.85 -4.21
C ASP A 466 -11.71 -11.25 -2.78
N PHE A 467 -10.93 -10.80 -1.80
CA PHE A 467 -11.19 -11.07 -0.39
C PHE A 467 -12.53 -10.46 0.06
N ILE A 468 -12.78 -9.17 -0.22
CA ILE A 468 -14.02 -8.51 0.17
C ILE A 468 -15.20 -9.13 -0.58
N LEU A 469 -15.04 -9.38 -1.88
CA LEU A 469 -16.05 -10.06 -2.69
C LEU A 469 -16.40 -11.42 -2.07
N GLY A 470 -15.41 -12.27 -1.81
CA GLY A 470 -15.57 -13.59 -1.21
C GLY A 470 -16.17 -13.55 0.20
N TYR A 471 -15.77 -12.57 1.02
CA TYR A 471 -16.31 -12.41 2.36
C TYR A 471 -17.81 -12.10 2.32
N PHE A 472 -18.26 -11.20 1.44
CA PHE A 472 -19.69 -10.95 1.27
C PHE A 472 -20.45 -12.14 0.68
N VAL A 473 -19.83 -12.94 -0.20
CA VAL A 473 -20.44 -14.19 -0.70
C VAL A 473 -20.71 -15.13 0.47
N GLY A 474 -19.70 -15.39 1.31
CA GLY A 474 -19.84 -16.27 2.47
C GLY A 474 -20.85 -15.71 3.50
N ASP A 475 -20.78 -14.42 3.82
CA ASP A 475 -21.72 -13.77 4.74
C ASP A 475 -23.17 -13.85 4.24
N ASN A 476 -23.40 -13.63 2.94
CA ASN A 476 -24.73 -13.77 2.32
C ASN A 476 -25.25 -15.21 2.37
N ILE A 477 -24.38 -16.21 2.24
CA ILE A 477 -24.75 -17.63 2.39
C ILE A 477 -25.18 -17.93 3.83
N LEU A 478 -24.39 -17.48 4.82
CA LEU A 478 -24.69 -17.68 6.24
C LEU A 478 -26.00 -16.99 6.64
N ASN A 479 -26.24 -15.79 6.13
CA ASN A 479 -27.43 -14.99 6.41
C ASN A 479 -28.64 -15.37 5.52
N ASN A 480 -28.57 -16.48 4.77
CA ASN A 480 -29.62 -16.98 3.88
C ASN A 480 -30.17 -15.91 2.91
N LYS A 481 -29.30 -15.06 2.38
CA LYS A 481 -29.67 -14.00 1.42
C LYS A 481 -29.89 -14.56 0.01
N PHE A 482 -29.27 -15.68 -0.32
CA PHE A 482 -29.52 -16.42 -1.55
C PHE A 482 -30.80 -17.26 -1.44
N ASN A 483 -31.80 -16.94 -2.24
CA ASN A 483 -33.08 -17.64 -2.25
C ASN A 483 -33.01 -18.96 -3.03
N THR A 484 -32.66 -20.04 -2.35
CA THR A 484 -32.54 -21.41 -2.90
C THR A 484 -33.88 -22.13 -3.12
N SER A 485 -35.02 -21.42 -3.11
CA SER A 485 -36.34 -22.04 -3.31
C SER A 485 -36.49 -22.75 -4.67
N ASN A 486 -35.72 -22.34 -5.68
CA ASN A 486 -35.81 -22.84 -7.06
C ASN A 486 -34.59 -23.67 -7.50
N GLY A 487 -33.68 -24.03 -6.60
CA GLY A 487 -32.45 -24.78 -6.92
C GLY A 487 -31.41 -24.80 -5.79
N GLY A 488 -30.35 -25.58 -5.97
CA GLY A 488 -29.19 -25.57 -5.07
C GLY A 488 -28.42 -24.25 -5.11
N LEU A 489 -27.52 -24.04 -4.16
CA LEU A 489 -26.73 -22.81 -4.06
C LEU A 489 -25.91 -22.50 -5.32
N GLU A 490 -25.49 -23.54 -6.05
CA GLU A 490 -24.81 -23.48 -7.36
C GLU A 490 -25.53 -22.69 -8.44
N THR A 491 -26.86 -22.52 -8.35
CA THR A 491 -27.63 -21.79 -9.37
C THR A 491 -27.54 -20.29 -9.20
N LEU A 492 -27.15 -19.84 -8.01
CA LEU A 492 -27.06 -18.43 -7.62
C LEU A 492 -25.62 -18.00 -7.34
N VAL A 493 -24.78 -18.92 -6.88
CA VAL A 493 -23.38 -18.66 -6.55
C VAL A 493 -22.49 -19.42 -7.53
N PRO A 494 -21.88 -18.74 -8.51
CA PRO A 494 -20.92 -19.35 -9.42
C PRO A 494 -19.74 -19.96 -8.66
N GLN A 495 -19.15 -21.03 -9.21
CA GLN A 495 -18.08 -21.77 -8.53
C GLN A 495 -16.85 -20.90 -8.21
N ASP A 496 -16.50 -19.94 -9.08
CA ASP A 496 -15.40 -19.00 -8.83
C ASP A 496 -15.67 -18.12 -7.58
N PHE A 497 -16.91 -17.63 -7.43
CA PHE A 497 -17.32 -16.86 -6.26
C PHE A 497 -17.32 -17.72 -5.00
N ALA A 498 -17.69 -18.99 -5.13
CA ALA A 498 -17.62 -19.95 -4.04
C ALA A 498 -16.17 -20.23 -3.60
N TYR A 499 -15.21 -20.30 -4.53
CA TYR A 499 -13.79 -20.39 -4.16
C TYR A 499 -13.30 -19.15 -3.42
N LYS A 500 -13.69 -17.95 -3.89
CA LYS A 500 -13.34 -16.69 -3.20
C LYS A 500 -13.90 -16.66 -1.78
N SER A 501 -15.08 -17.21 -1.54
CA SER A 501 -15.66 -17.28 -0.19
C SER A 501 -14.88 -18.21 0.73
N ILE A 502 -14.40 -19.36 0.22
CA ILE A 502 -13.53 -20.29 0.97
C ILE A 502 -12.23 -19.58 1.39
N GLU A 503 -11.56 -18.91 0.44
CA GLU A 503 -10.31 -18.21 0.71
C GLU A 503 -10.50 -17.06 1.72
N ALA A 504 -11.60 -16.30 1.60
CA ALA A 504 -11.90 -15.22 2.52
C ALA A 504 -12.25 -15.73 3.94
N PHE A 505 -12.96 -16.85 4.04
CA PHE A 505 -13.39 -17.43 5.32
C PHE A 505 -12.30 -18.23 6.04
N LYS A 506 -11.18 -18.55 5.39
CA LYS A 506 -10.02 -19.19 6.03
C LYS A 506 -9.57 -18.49 7.32
N VAL A 507 -9.80 -17.19 7.41
CA VAL A 507 -9.45 -16.35 8.58
C VAL A 507 -10.64 -15.94 9.44
N ALA A 508 -11.84 -16.42 9.13
CA ALA A 508 -13.02 -16.22 9.96
C ALA A 508 -12.95 -17.11 11.22
N PRO A 509 -13.76 -16.84 12.27
CA PRO A 509 -13.86 -17.73 13.42
C PRO A 509 -14.24 -19.16 13.03
N GLU A 510 -13.77 -20.16 13.79
CA GLU A 510 -14.02 -21.59 13.48
C GLU A 510 -15.50 -21.92 13.29
N LEU A 511 -16.37 -21.30 14.09
CA LEU A 511 -17.82 -21.47 13.95
C LEU A 511 -18.32 -21.00 12.57
N SER A 512 -17.85 -19.84 12.11
CA SER A 512 -18.23 -19.30 10.79
C SER A 512 -17.70 -20.16 9.65
N GLN A 513 -16.47 -20.66 9.77
CA GLN A 513 -15.89 -21.62 8.82
C GLN A 513 -16.75 -22.89 8.74
N PHE A 514 -17.13 -23.44 9.91
CA PHE A 514 -18.00 -24.61 9.99
C PHE A 514 -19.37 -24.37 9.34
N LEU A 515 -20.02 -23.24 9.66
CA LEU A 515 -21.34 -22.93 9.12
C LEU A 515 -21.32 -22.73 7.60
N LEU A 516 -20.23 -22.18 7.06
CA LEU A 516 -20.07 -22.02 5.61
C LEU A 516 -19.85 -23.39 4.95
N TRP A 517 -18.96 -24.21 5.51
CA TRP A 517 -18.73 -25.59 5.10
C TRP A 517 -20.03 -26.42 5.09
N ASP A 518 -20.82 -26.32 6.16
CA ASP A 518 -22.09 -27.02 6.33
C ASP A 518 -23.13 -26.54 5.29
N SER A 519 -23.16 -25.24 5.03
CA SER A 519 -24.06 -24.64 4.03
C SER A 519 -23.77 -25.16 2.63
N TYR A 520 -22.51 -25.17 2.19
CA TYR A 520 -22.15 -25.72 0.88
C TYR A 520 -22.40 -27.23 0.80
N THR A 521 -22.12 -27.98 1.87
CA THR A 521 -22.30 -29.44 1.88
C THR A 521 -23.77 -29.85 1.85
N LYS A 522 -24.67 -29.08 2.49
CA LYS A 522 -26.11 -29.39 2.54
C LYS A 522 -26.91 -28.81 1.39
N LYS A 523 -26.56 -27.60 0.93
CA LYS A 523 -27.36 -26.83 -0.03
C LYS A 523 -26.83 -26.89 -1.45
N SER A 524 -25.68 -27.53 -1.67
CA SER A 524 -25.10 -27.70 -3.00
C SER A 524 -24.65 -29.13 -3.25
N SER A 525 -24.87 -29.61 -4.48
CA SER A 525 -24.47 -30.96 -4.91
C SER A 525 -23.74 -31.03 -6.24
N SER A 526 -23.62 -29.91 -6.97
CA SER A 526 -23.14 -29.93 -8.36
C SER A 526 -21.81 -29.21 -8.59
N PHE A 527 -21.19 -28.63 -7.55
CA PHE A 527 -19.82 -28.15 -7.66
C PHE A 527 -18.84 -29.30 -7.93
N GLU A 528 -17.73 -28.97 -8.58
CA GLU A 528 -16.70 -29.94 -8.94
C GLU A 528 -16.04 -30.58 -7.71
N ASN A 529 -15.50 -31.79 -7.87
CA ASN A 529 -14.81 -32.48 -6.76
C ASN A 529 -13.61 -31.71 -6.23
N LEU A 530 -12.94 -30.92 -7.07
CA LEU A 530 -11.87 -30.02 -6.63
C LEU A 530 -12.40 -28.96 -5.66
N PHE A 531 -13.59 -28.41 -5.91
CA PHE A 531 -14.19 -27.42 -5.01
C PHE A 531 -14.43 -27.99 -3.63
N TYR A 532 -15.02 -29.19 -3.55
CA TYR A 532 -15.26 -29.83 -2.27
C TYR A 532 -13.97 -30.28 -1.56
N PHE A 533 -12.93 -30.62 -2.33
CA PHE A 533 -11.62 -30.90 -1.76
C PHE A 533 -11.06 -29.64 -1.08
N GLU A 534 -11.13 -28.50 -1.75
CA GLU A 534 -10.71 -27.21 -1.17
C GLU A 534 -11.56 -26.80 0.03
N LEU A 535 -12.88 -26.98 -0.06
CA LEU A 535 -13.81 -26.67 1.01
C LEU A 535 -13.47 -27.45 2.30
N ASP A 536 -13.25 -28.75 2.17
CA ASP A 536 -12.86 -29.64 3.27
C ASP A 536 -11.46 -29.26 3.80
N TYR A 537 -10.48 -29.12 2.90
CA TYR A 537 -9.10 -28.83 3.25
C TYR A 537 -8.93 -27.49 3.97
N VAL A 538 -9.49 -26.41 3.41
CA VAL A 538 -9.26 -25.04 3.88
C VAL A 538 -10.06 -24.73 5.13
N LEU A 539 -11.34 -25.12 5.20
CA LEU A 539 -12.22 -24.73 6.32
C LEU A 539 -12.26 -25.74 7.46
N ARG A 540 -11.88 -27.00 7.22
CA ARG A 540 -11.95 -28.05 8.25
C ARG A 540 -10.61 -28.70 8.58
N GLY A 541 -9.61 -28.63 7.69
CA GLY A 541 -8.36 -29.36 7.85
C GLY A 541 -8.54 -30.88 7.86
N GLU A 542 -9.69 -31.37 7.42
CA GLU A 542 -10.10 -32.77 7.40
C GLU A 542 -10.95 -33.02 6.16
N LEU A 543 -10.88 -34.23 5.62
CA LEU A 543 -11.59 -34.63 4.42
C LEU A 543 -12.83 -35.45 4.81
N PHE A 544 -13.97 -35.20 4.18
CA PHE A 544 -15.25 -35.84 4.56
C PHE A 544 -15.94 -36.54 3.40
N LYS A 545 -15.49 -36.33 2.15
CA LYS A 545 -16.16 -36.83 0.95
C LYS A 545 -15.43 -37.96 0.25
N ASN A 546 -16.13 -38.59 -0.69
CA ASN A 546 -15.55 -39.49 -1.68
C ASN A 546 -15.30 -38.71 -2.96
N PHE A 547 -14.04 -38.66 -3.37
CA PHE A 547 -13.59 -37.91 -4.53
C PHE A 547 -13.39 -38.86 -5.72
N ASN A 548 -14.19 -38.70 -6.76
CA ASN A 548 -14.03 -39.43 -8.01
C ASN A 548 -13.41 -38.52 -9.08
N GLU A 549 -12.43 -39.00 -9.84
CA GLU A 549 -11.81 -38.24 -10.93
C GLU A 549 -11.22 -36.88 -10.47
N LEU A 550 -10.72 -36.81 -9.23
CA LEU A 550 -10.10 -35.59 -8.70
C LEU A 550 -8.72 -35.40 -9.33
N TYR A 551 -8.45 -34.20 -9.83
CA TYR A 551 -7.14 -33.79 -10.32
C TYR A 551 -6.62 -32.62 -9.50
N ILE A 552 -5.46 -32.79 -8.85
CA ILE A 552 -4.77 -31.74 -8.10
C ILE A 552 -3.39 -31.53 -8.72
N PHE A 553 -3.08 -30.27 -9.04
CA PHE A 553 -1.84 -29.87 -9.70
C PHE A 553 -1.13 -28.77 -8.90
N ASP A 554 0.19 -28.89 -8.77
CA ASP A 554 1.12 -27.86 -8.25
C ASP A 554 0.62 -27.15 -6.97
N LYS A 555 0.36 -27.96 -5.94
CA LYS A 555 -0.21 -27.50 -4.66
C LYS A 555 0.59 -28.00 -3.48
N LYS A 556 0.63 -27.20 -2.41
CA LYS A 556 1.13 -27.61 -1.10
C LYS A 556 -0.02 -28.05 -0.20
N ILE A 557 0.05 -29.28 0.32
CA ILE A 557 -0.93 -29.87 1.24
C ILE A 557 -0.22 -30.22 2.54
N GLU A 558 -0.72 -29.71 3.66
CA GLU A 558 -0.05 -29.86 4.96
C GLU A 558 -0.98 -30.44 6.02
N ASN A 559 -0.44 -31.29 6.90
CA ASN A 559 -1.10 -31.80 8.11
C ASN A 559 -2.43 -32.54 7.87
N ILE A 560 -2.63 -33.14 6.69
CA ILE A 560 -3.86 -33.87 6.35
C ILE A 560 -3.72 -35.36 6.61
N ARG A 561 -4.81 -35.95 7.10
CA ARG A 561 -5.00 -37.38 7.24
C ARG A 561 -5.88 -37.90 6.12
N PHE A 562 -5.31 -38.72 5.25
CA PHE A 562 -6.03 -39.41 4.18
C PHE A 562 -6.49 -40.77 4.70
N ASP A 563 -7.61 -40.83 5.40
CA ASP A 563 -8.18 -42.07 5.95
C ASP A 563 -9.73 -42.13 5.87
N PRO A 564 -10.34 -43.31 6.09
CA PRO A 564 -11.79 -43.45 6.03
C PRO A 564 -12.49 -42.49 7.01
N PRO A 565 -13.66 -41.93 6.65
CA PRO A 565 -14.56 -42.39 5.59
C PRO A 565 -14.25 -41.87 4.17
N THR A 566 -13.24 -41.02 3.98
CA THR A 566 -12.84 -40.48 2.67
C THR A 566 -12.34 -41.58 1.74
N SER A 567 -12.60 -41.43 0.45
CA SER A 567 -12.00 -42.25 -0.61
C SER A 567 -11.70 -41.44 -1.87
N PHE A 568 -10.75 -41.93 -2.67
CA PHE A 568 -10.29 -41.35 -3.91
C PHE A 568 -10.33 -42.43 -4.99
N SER A 569 -11.14 -42.23 -6.02
CA SER A 569 -11.23 -43.12 -7.17
C SER A 569 -10.81 -42.40 -8.44
N TYR A 570 -10.01 -43.05 -9.29
CA TYR A 570 -9.57 -42.51 -10.59
C TYR A 570 -8.94 -41.11 -10.51
N SER A 571 -8.28 -40.81 -9.39
CA SER A 571 -7.77 -39.48 -9.07
C SER A 571 -6.28 -39.35 -9.41
N SER A 572 -5.80 -38.12 -9.59
CA SER A 572 -4.39 -37.87 -9.89
C SER A 572 -3.87 -36.62 -9.18
N PHE A 573 -2.70 -36.77 -8.55
CA PHE A 573 -1.96 -35.71 -7.89
C PHE A 573 -0.66 -35.50 -8.68
N SER A 574 -0.42 -34.29 -9.17
CA SER A 574 0.73 -33.98 -10.02
C SER A 574 1.47 -32.74 -9.53
N GLY A 575 2.78 -32.84 -9.26
CA GLY A 575 3.56 -31.69 -8.75
C GLY A 575 3.19 -31.26 -7.33
N VAL A 576 2.46 -32.10 -6.59
CA VAL A 576 1.94 -31.76 -5.26
C VAL A 576 3.01 -32.00 -4.18
N SER A 577 3.19 -31.02 -3.29
CA SER A 577 4.05 -31.12 -2.11
C SER A 577 3.23 -31.44 -0.87
N PHE A 578 3.38 -32.62 -0.30
CA PHE A 578 2.75 -33.04 0.94
C PHE A 578 3.68 -32.85 2.13
N SER A 579 3.22 -32.21 3.20
CA SER A 579 4.02 -32.00 4.42
C SER A 579 3.28 -32.49 5.67
N SER A 580 3.91 -33.34 6.47
CA SER A 580 3.35 -33.89 7.72
C SER A 580 2.00 -34.60 7.52
N CYS A 581 1.76 -35.17 6.34
CA CYS A 581 0.52 -35.85 5.99
C CYS A 581 0.57 -37.34 6.38
N LYS A 582 -0.60 -37.91 6.68
CA LYS A 582 -0.75 -39.31 7.07
C LYS A 582 -1.63 -40.05 6.06
N PHE A 583 -1.13 -41.16 5.51
CA PHE A 583 -1.79 -41.88 4.42
C PHE A 583 -2.28 -43.25 4.87
N ASN A 584 -3.59 -43.48 4.75
CA ASN A 584 -4.16 -44.82 4.76
C ASN A 584 -4.40 -45.25 3.31
N MET A 585 -3.52 -46.09 2.81
CA MET A 585 -3.50 -46.45 1.39
C MET A 585 -4.79 -47.13 0.88
N LYS A 586 -5.65 -47.64 1.76
CA LYS A 586 -6.96 -48.23 1.39
C LYS A 586 -7.95 -47.22 0.80
N VAL A 587 -7.76 -45.93 1.06
CA VAL A 587 -8.68 -44.89 0.56
C VAL A 587 -8.46 -44.59 -0.91
N PHE A 588 -7.36 -45.03 -1.50
CA PHE A 588 -7.00 -44.76 -2.89
C PHE A 588 -7.29 -45.97 -3.77
N THR A 589 -8.09 -45.76 -4.82
CA THR A 589 -8.41 -46.74 -5.86
C THR A 589 -8.14 -46.11 -7.22
N SER A 590 -7.41 -46.82 -8.09
CA SER A 590 -6.93 -46.29 -9.38
C SER A 590 -6.38 -44.85 -9.31
N THR A 591 -5.60 -44.53 -8.26
CA THR A 591 -5.07 -43.17 -8.03
C THR A 591 -3.59 -43.10 -8.37
N SER A 592 -3.15 -42.01 -9.02
CA SER A 592 -1.73 -41.79 -9.34
C SER A 592 -1.13 -40.54 -8.68
N PHE A 593 0.10 -40.64 -8.22
CA PHE A 593 0.93 -39.54 -7.74
C PHE A 593 2.11 -39.36 -8.70
N GLN A 594 2.27 -38.16 -9.26
CA GLN A 594 3.23 -37.86 -10.32
C GLN A 594 4.07 -36.65 -9.93
N ASN A 595 5.39 -36.83 -9.86
CA ASN A 595 6.32 -35.75 -9.50
C ASN A 595 5.94 -35.03 -8.19
N CYS A 596 5.43 -35.77 -7.21
CA CYS A 596 5.06 -35.25 -5.89
C CYS A 596 6.25 -35.33 -4.93
N ASP A 597 6.27 -34.42 -3.96
CA ASP A 597 7.27 -34.41 -2.88
C ASP A 597 6.58 -34.67 -1.54
N PHE A 598 7.16 -35.55 -0.73
CA PHE A 598 6.61 -35.98 0.55
C PHE A 598 7.58 -35.63 1.69
N TYR A 599 7.22 -34.63 2.49
CA TYR A 599 7.99 -34.16 3.64
C TYR A 599 7.36 -34.66 4.94
N ASN A 600 8.10 -35.43 5.74
CA ASN A 600 7.67 -35.96 7.05
C ASN A 600 6.31 -36.70 6.98
N CYS A 601 6.03 -37.38 5.88
CA CYS A 601 4.76 -38.09 5.68
C CYS A 601 4.82 -39.51 6.26
N GLU A 602 3.69 -40.04 6.72
CA GLU A 602 3.61 -41.34 7.40
C GLU A 602 2.52 -42.23 6.80
N ILE A 603 2.68 -43.55 6.94
CA ILE A 603 1.66 -44.54 6.56
C ILE A 603 0.97 -45.03 7.82
N ILE A 604 -0.36 -44.94 7.88
CA ILE A 604 -1.16 -45.27 9.07
C ILE A 604 -1.31 -46.79 9.26
N SER A 605 -1.34 -47.57 8.17
CA SER A 605 -1.58 -49.02 8.22
C SER A 605 -0.61 -49.79 7.32
N PRO A 606 0.64 -49.98 7.75
CA PRO A 606 1.72 -50.53 6.92
C PRO A 606 1.63 -52.04 6.67
N GLU A 607 0.70 -52.75 7.33
CA GLU A 607 0.58 -54.22 7.27
C GLU A 607 -0.26 -54.73 6.08
N LEU A 608 -0.82 -53.83 5.28
CA LEU A 608 -1.76 -54.18 4.21
C LEU A 608 -1.05 -54.27 2.87
N SER A 609 -1.47 -55.22 2.05
CA SER A 609 -0.90 -55.44 0.73
C SER A 609 -1.84 -54.87 -0.35
N ILE A 610 -1.37 -53.99 -1.24
CA ILE A 610 -2.25 -53.18 -2.13
C ILE A 610 -1.87 -53.35 -3.60
N SER A 611 -2.85 -53.43 -4.51
CA SER A 611 -2.60 -53.55 -5.95
C SER A 611 -1.92 -52.30 -6.50
N PHE A 612 -0.88 -52.45 -7.33
CA PHE A 612 -0.23 -51.32 -8.02
C PHE A 612 -1.22 -50.56 -8.94
N ASN A 613 -2.20 -51.26 -9.52
CA ASN A 613 -3.21 -50.62 -10.35
C ASN A 613 -4.11 -49.68 -9.55
N ASP A 614 -4.21 -49.87 -8.24
CA ASP A 614 -5.05 -49.04 -7.38
C ASP A 614 -4.31 -47.83 -6.81
N PHE A 615 -2.98 -47.91 -6.75
CA PHE A 615 -2.11 -46.87 -6.22
C PHE A 615 -0.76 -46.86 -6.94
N ALA A 616 -0.54 -45.84 -7.76
CA ALA A 616 0.67 -45.68 -8.54
C ALA A 616 1.44 -44.42 -8.14
N ILE A 617 2.75 -44.55 -7.95
CA ILE A 617 3.68 -43.43 -7.71
C ILE A 617 4.64 -43.36 -8.89
N TYR A 618 4.90 -42.15 -9.38
CA TYR A 618 5.81 -41.87 -10.48
C TYR A 618 6.70 -40.67 -10.19
N ALA A 619 8.03 -40.87 -10.19
CA ALA A 619 9.02 -39.80 -10.09
C ALA A 619 8.85 -38.90 -8.85
N CYS A 620 8.39 -39.47 -7.74
CA CYS A 620 8.17 -38.75 -6.49
C CYS A 620 9.41 -38.75 -5.59
N THR A 621 9.51 -37.83 -4.65
CA THR A 621 10.59 -37.82 -3.63
C THR A 621 10.05 -37.82 -2.22
N SER A 622 10.84 -38.33 -1.26
CA SER A 622 10.54 -38.19 0.17
C SER A 622 11.80 -37.86 0.97
N ASN A 623 11.64 -37.08 2.05
CA ASN A 623 12.73 -36.75 2.98
C ASN A 623 12.87 -37.77 4.14
N ASN A 624 12.00 -38.78 4.18
CA ASN A 624 11.97 -39.86 5.15
C ASN A 624 11.64 -41.20 4.44
N ASP A 625 11.46 -42.28 5.21
CA ASP A 625 11.21 -43.64 4.69
C ASP A 625 9.81 -43.84 4.06
N PHE A 626 9.05 -42.76 3.79
CA PHE A 626 7.69 -42.85 3.27
C PHE A 626 7.61 -43.66 1.98
N LEU A 627 8.34 -43.27 0.93
CA LEU A 627 8.31 -43.97 -0.37
C LEU A 627 8.82 -45.41 -0.28
N GLU A 628 9.83 -45.67 0.56
CA GLU A 628 10.30 -47.04 0.81
C GLU A 628 9.21 -47.91 1.42
N ASN A 629 8.46 -47.36 2.38
CA ASN A 629 7.37 -48.07 3.03
C ASN A 629 6.17 -48.28 2.10
N VAL A 630 5.85 -47.32 1.22
CA VAL A 630 4.84 -47.54 0.16
C VAL A 630 5.26 -48.71 -0.74
N ASN A 631 6.52 -48.71 -1.20
CA ASN A 631 7.02 -49.75 -2.09
C ASN A 631 7.00 -51.17 -1.49
N LYS A 632 7.11 -51.30 -0.16
CA LYS A 632 6.97 -52.57 0.57
C LYS A 632 5.53 -53.10 0.57
N ILE A 633 4.55 -52.20 0.58
CA ILE A 633 3.10 -52.48 0.74
C ILE A 633 2.45 -52.81 -0.62
N ILE A 634 2.95 -52.25 -1.72
CA ILE A 634 2.42 -52.51 -3.05
C ILE A 634 2.69 -53.97 -3.46
N ASN A 635 1.63 -54.79 -3.48
CA ASN A 635 1.62 -56.15 -3.97
C ASN A 635 2.21 -56.22 -5.37
N LYS A 636 3.22 -57.08 -5.51
CA LYS A 636 3.68 -57.59 -6.81
C LYS A 636 2.60 -58.55 -7.30
N GLY A 637 1.62 -58.05 -8.05
CA GLY A 637 0.74 -58.92 -8.81
C GLY A 637 1.59 -59.81 -9.71
N ASN A 638 1.43 -61.12 -9.56
CA ASN A 638 2.11 -62.16 -10.31
C ASN A 638 2.01 -61.92 -11.83
N HIS A 639 3.14 -61.60 -12.43
CA HIS A 639 3.62 -62.20 -13.68
C HIS A 639 5.15 -62.12 -13.65
N ASP A 640 5.77 -63.07 -12.94
CA ASP A 640 7.12 -63.51 -13.29
C ASP A 640 7.03 -64.19 -14.67
N VAL A 641 6.92 -63.38 -15.72
CA VAL A 641 7.57 -63.72 -16.98
C VAL A 641 8.98 -63.20 -16.79
N GLU A 642 10.00 -64.04 -17.03
CA GLU A 642 11.38 -63.56 -17.18
C GLU A 642 11.44 -62.53 -18.32
N ILE A 643 11.12 -61.29 -18.00
CA ILE A 643 11.27 -60.14 -18.87
C ILE A 643 12.68 -59.62 -18.57
N LYS A 644 13.47 -59.37 -19.63
CA LYS A 644 14.80 -58.76 -19.49
C LYS A 644 14.70 -57.54 -18.59
N SER A 645 15.28 -57.61 -17.39
CA SER A 645 15.33 -56.47 -16.47
C SER A 645 16.12 -55.35 -17.12
N ILE A 646 15.46 -54.25 -17.47
CA ILE A 646 16.17 -53.05 -17.89
C ILE A 646 16.91 -52.45 -16.70
N THR A 647 18.09 -51.91 -16.94
CA THR A 647 18.93 -51.28 -15.90
C THR A 647 18.73 -49.77 -15.85
N GLU A 648 19.19 -49.15 -14.77
CA GLU A 648 19.29 -47.68 -14.67
C GLU A 648 20.06 -47.07 -15.85
N GLU A 649 21.13 -47.74 -16.31
CA GLU A 649 21.90 -47.31 -17.46
C GLU A 649 21.09 -47.33 -18.75
N ASP A 650 20.24 -48.34 -18.95
CA ASP A 650 19.42 -48.47 -20.16
C ASP A 650 18.44 -47.31 -20.28
N VAL A 651 17.88 -46.86 -19.14
CA VAL A 651 17.00 -45.68 -19.06
C VAL A 651 17.80 -44.40 -19.29
N LEU A 652 18.95 -44.22 -18.62
CA LEU A 652 19.79 -43.03 -18.83
C LEU A 652 20.27 -42.89 -20.27
N LYS A 653 20.62 -44.00 -20.94
CA LYS A 653 21.03 -44.03 -22.37
C LYS A 653 19.94 -43.46 -23.30
N LYS A 654 18.65 -43.54 -22.94
CA LYS A 654 17.56 -42.95 -23.73
C LYS A 654 17.53 -41.42 -23.68
N PHE A 655 18.15 -40.79 -22.68
CA PHE A 655 18.29 -39.33 -22.57
C PHE A 655 19.50 -38.79 -23.35
N PHE A 656 20.10 -39.57 -24.25
CA PHE A 656 21.13 -39.11 -25.19
C PHE A 656 20.64 -39.13 -26.64
N HIS A 657 21.36 -38.42 -27.51
CA HIS A 657 21.22 -38.57 -28.96
C HIS A 657 21.78 -39.92 -29.41
N VAL A 658 21.18 -40.51 -30.46
CA VAL A 658 21.64 -41.79 -31.02
C VAL A 658 23.06 -41.59 -31.57
N GLY A 659 24.06 -42.20 -30.95
CA GLY A 659 25.46 -42.13 -31.35
C GLY A 659 26.26 -40.94 -30.82
N ASP A 660 25.71 -40.11 -29.92
CA ASP A 660 26.41 -38.92 -29.36
C ASP A 660 26.27 -38.88 -27.82
N ILE A 661 27.20 -38.19 -27.13
CA ILE A 661 27.26 -38.01 -25.67
C ILE A 661 26.44 -36.78 -25.25
N ARG A 662 25.78 -36.10 -26.20
CA ARG A 662 24.96 -34.92 -25.89
C ARG A 662 23.63 -35.32 -25.23
N PRO A 663 23.33 -34.78 -24.04
CA PRO A 663 22.06 -35.03 -23.37
C PRO A 663 20.90 -34.40 -24.13
N ARG A 664 19.75 -35.09 -24.16
CA ARG A 664 18.51 -34.65 -24.77
C ARG A 664 17.37 -34.80 -23.76
N PRO A 665 16.67 -33.70 -23.41
CA PRO A 665 15.48 -33.79 -22.58
C PRO A 665 14.40 -34.63 -23.27
N ARG A 666 13.72 -35.50 -22.51
CA ARG A 666 12.65 -36.36 -23.05
C ARG A 666 11.50 -36.50 -22.09
N LYS A 667 10.29 -36.57 -22.66
CA LYS A 667 9.09 -36.93 -21.92
C LYS A 667 9.19 -38.36 -21.38
N LEU A 668 8.84 -38.57 -20.13
CA LEU A 668 8.93 -39.86 -19.44
C LEU A 668 7.99 -40.88 -20.10
N SER A 669 6.79 -40.44 -20.47
CA SER A 669 5.83 -41.19 -21.28
C SER A 669 6.41 -41.70 -22.61
N ASN A 670 7.30 -40.94 -23.25
CA ASN A 670 7.97 -41.35 -24.49
C ASN A 670 9.15 -42.29 -24.23
N VAL A 671 9.89 -42.09 -23.14
CA VAL A 671 10.99 -42.98 -22.74
C VAL A 671 10.46 -44.37 -22.40
N LYS A 672 9.33 -44.45 -21.68
CA LYS A 672 8.65 -45.70 -21.37
C LYS A 672 8.26 -46.49 -22.62
N LYS A 673 7.66 -45.81 -23.62
CA LYS A 673 7.30 -46.40 -24.92
C LYS A 673 8.49 -46.95 -25.73
N MET A 674 9.73 -46.63 -25.36
CA MET A 674 10.95 -47.14 -26.01
C MET A 674 11.44 -48.47 -25.42
N PHE A 675 10.72 -49.02 -24.44
CA PHE A 675 10.97 -50.31 -23.85
C PHE A 675 9.77 -51.23 -24.08
N ASP A 676 10.00 -52.35 -24.77
CA ASP A 676 8.98 -53.37 -24.97
C ASP A 676 8.84 -54.23 -23.70
N ASN A 677 7.59 -54.54 -23.32
CA ASN A 677 7.24 -55.42 -22.20
C ASN A 677 7.68 -54.96 -20.80
N ILE A 678 7.97 -53.67 -20.56
CA ILE A 678 8.23 -53.18 -19.21
C ILE A 678 6.95 -52.94 -18.43
N THR A 679 6.90 -53.38 -17.17
CA THR A 679 5.80 -53.03 -16.28
C THR A 679 5.96 -51.60 -15.76
N ASP A 680 4.84 -50.90 -15.57
CA ASP A 680 4.81 -49.54 -14.99
C ASP A 680 5.55 -49.46 -13.65
N LYS A 681 5.47 -50.56 -12.88
CA LYS A 681 6.17 -50.75 -11.61
C LYS A 681 7.69 -50.78 -11.76
N GLU A 682 8.22 -51.58 -12.68
CA GLU A 682 9.67 -51.67 -12.92
C GLU A 682 10.23 -50.37 -13.46
N PHE A 683 9.50 -49.73 -14.39
CA PHE A 683 9.89 -48.45 -14.96
C PHE A 683 9.93 -47.37 -13.88
N SER A 684 8.89 -47.27 -13.04
CA SER A 684 8.83 -46.29 -11.95
C SER A 684 9.96 -46.49 -10.94
N ARG A 685 10.23 -47.73 -10.53
CA ARG A 685 11.33 -48.06 -9.60
C ARG A 685 12.69 -47.57 -10.11
N ILE A 686 12.95 -47.70 -11.41
CA ILE A 686 14.22 -47.27 -12.01
C ILE A 686 14.30 -45.75 -12.06
N ILE A 687 13.20 -45.07 -12.39
CA ILE A 687 13.15 -43.61 -12.43
C ILE A 687 13.32 -43.00 -11.03
N ASP A 688 12.67 -43.56 -10.02
CA ASP A 688 12.80 -43.13 -8.63
C ASP A 688 14.24 -43.31 -8.13
N SER A 689 14.87 -44.44 -8.44
CA SER A 689 16.29 -44.68 -8.10
C SER A 689 17.22 -43.67 -8.78
N LEU A 690 16.99 -43.38 -10.06
CA LEU A 690 17.77 -42.39 -10.81
C LEU A 690 17.58 -40.96 -10.29
N LYS A 691 16.39 -40.60 -9.81
CA LYS A 691 16.11 -39.29 -9.19
C LYS A 691 16.80 -39.18 -7.83
N ASN A 692 16.72 -40.23 -6.99
CA ASN A 692 17.36 -40.27 -5.68
C ASN A 692 18.89 -40.21 -5.75
N LYS A 693 19.49 -40.73 -6.83
CA LYS A 693 20.93 -40.60 -7.10
C LYS A 693 21.32 -39.27 -7.74
N GLU A 694 20.37 -38.34 -7.87
CA GLU A 694 20.52 -37.06 -8.58
C GLU A 694 20.96 -37.23 -10.04
N PHE A 695 20.62 -38.35 -10.69
CA PHE A 695 20.99 -38.61 -12.08
C PHE A 695 19.98 -38.07 -13.09
N LEU A 696 18.72 -37.96 -12.68
CA LEU A 696 17.65 -37.35 -13.46
C LEU A 696 16.96 -36.25 -12.64
N HIS A 697 16.71 -35.12 -13.29
CA HIS A 697 15.85 -34.05 -12.80
C HIS A 697 14.66 -33.88 -13.74
N PHE A 698 13.49 -33.50 -13.24
CA PHE A 698 12.27 -33.42 -14.04
C PHE A 698 11.63 -32.04 -13.93
N GLN A 699 11.16 -31.53 -15.07
CA GLN A 699 10.21 -30.42 -15.14
C GLN A 699 8.96 -30.97 -15.85
N ASP A 700 7.87 -31.11 -15.09
CA ASP A 700 6.67 -31.85 -15.50
C ASP A 700 6.99 -33.30 -15.95
N ASP A 701 6.44 -33.73 -17.09
CA ASP A 701 6.73 -35.03 -17.72
C ASP A 701 8.13 -35.05 -18.40
N VAL A 702 8.88 -33.94 -18.46
CA VAL A 702 10.16 -33.87 -19.18
C VAL A 702 11.34 -34.12 -18.23
N GLY A 703 12.05 -35.22 -18.46
CA GLY A 703 13.29 -35.55 -17.76
C GLY A 703 14.54 -34.95 -18.40
N PHE A 704 15.45 -34.51 -17.56
CA PHE A 704 16.77 -33.95 -17.84
C PHE A 704 17.82 -34.79 -17.13
N ILE A 705 18.91 -35.09 -17.81
CA ILE A 705 20.04 -35.81 -17.22
C ILE A 705 21.05 -34.82 -16.62
N THR A 706 21.53 -35.12 -15.43
CA THR A 706 22.43 -34.24 -14.67
C THR A 706 23.90 -34.44 -15.03
N ARG A 707 24.77 -33.60 -14.48
CA ARG A 707 26.23 -33.75 -14.67
C ARG A 707 26.76 -34.98 -13.93
N GLU A 708 26.21 -35.32 -12.76
CA GLU A 708 26.57 -36.54 -12.02
C GLU A 708 26.31 -37.80 -12.86
N ALA A 709 25.14 -37.89 -13.50
CA ALA A 709 24.77 -39.02 -14.36
C ALA A 709 25.71 -39.19 -15.56
N ILE A 710 26.09 -38.08 -16.20
CA ILE A 710 27.03 -38.09 -17.32
C ILE A 710 28.41 -38.58 -16.85
N GLY A 711 28.84 -38.19 -15.64
CA GLY A 711 30.06 -38.69 -15.00
C GLY A 711 30.01 -40.19 -14.73
N HIS A 712 28.91 -40.68 -14.14
CA HIS A 712 28.72 -42.11 -13.85
C HIS A 712 28.76 -42.97 -15.13
N LEU A 713 28.08 -42.55 -16.20
CA LEU A 713 28.08 -43.29 -17.47
C LEU A 713 29.44 -43.31 -18.17
N LYS A 714 30.24 -42.25 -18.01
CA LYS A 714 31.62 -42.22 -18.53
C LYS A 714 32.55 -43.15 -17.75
N HIS A 715 32.36 -43.27 -16.43
CA HIS A 715 33.14 -44.18 -15.60
C HIS A 715 32.88 -45.65 -15.92
N LEU A 716 31.64 -46.02 -16.22
CA LEU A 716 31.27 -47.38 -16.64
C LEU A 716 31.91 -47.78 -17.99
N LYS A 717 31.92 -46.87 -18.96
CA LYS A 717 32.58 -47.08 -20.27
C LYS A 717 34.11 -47.11 -20.22
N GLY A 718 34.73 -46.73 -19.10
CA GLY A 718 36.18 -46.79 -18.92
C GLY A 718 36.69 -48.12 -18.33
N ASN A 719 35.78 -49.02 -17.94
CA ASN A 719 36.07 -50.32 -17.32
C ASN A 719 35.57 -51.52 -18.14
N GLU A 720 35.05 -51.29 -19.35
CA GLU A 720 34.89 -52.28 -20.43
C GLU A 720 36.05 -52.13 -21.43
#